data_AF-A0A094IJI9-F1
#
_entry.id   AF-A0A094IJI9-F1
#
_cell.length_a   1.000
_cell.length_b   1.000
_cell.length_c   1.000
_cell.angle_alpha   90.00
_cell.angle_beta   90.00
_cell.angle_gamma   90.00
#
_symmetry.space_group_name_H-M   'P 1'
#
loop_
_entity.id
_entity.type
_entity.pdbx_description
1 polymer ?
#
loop_
_entity_poly.entity_id
_entity_poly.type
_entity_poly.pdbx_seq_one_letter_code
_entity_poly.pdbx_strand_id
1 'polypeptide(L)'
;MFSTLPTLVLNVLLFANWAVAENFIRDGSSFFNGCSTLATIFPNKIFYPGSTVYTYENQEFWSQTEYMSPECVFRPTCSADVAVGVALLRLSEEKFAVRGGGHMGIKGSNNIDDGVLMVLSNLTTLSISADHNTVSIGPSHRWGDVYSYLQTYNRSVPGGRLAPVGVPGLLLAGGVNFYGNQVGFAADNVIGYEVVLASGQIIYSTKNNYSDLFWALKGGSSNFGIVTRFDMQTVASPRVWAGVYTVADQYIPEFLAAIANYSAKIIDPLSHIVPAVVPIDSTTSVGSVILFYDSTTVSYPACFAPFTSIPSIGNTLDFKTVSQFALETGAVVTPNINDIFVAGTIVGNSYTQLLQGIQIINDTFFEALPALYAQIPAANISIIELDWQPIGSLWLNASAAKGGNALGLDSSKGTYLCYAEVVEWIGSSYDNIVAEWTESTTYAINNATKAAGLYDSFNYMGDAAGFQSMFTGYGATNEAKLLSISRKKYYPGTAWNLNLRAKGAGGHKWIECRIDMDRTSTNFLARYQLYADPDVRLLICCWPECGFALSTARSQVTSHLRDKHRVPEDLRKGLTHDFKYDHQAKVPQFHTSNWRQVSASICKEKFSAKDRANFDLEDSGVEDMEEELDLIAMAEQSNHTYRTFNQAYADSSTLTMNALLHRNYRASETCRTFFRFDYVLQGKRPRGVLETLSLRMLDASKRSKVRRRGAYSGADLEAVACRLYNTPQMKLRVPGQRDGLLAMMGPHPAEQVLLVTGTGSGKSLVFMVGASVADARTTILVLP
;
A
#
# COMPACT_ATOMS: atom_id res chain seq x y z
N MET A 1 28.24 5.55 16.07
CA MET A 1 27.59 6.00 17.32
C MET A 1 26.12 6.46 17.15
N PHE A 2 25.63 6.76 15.95
CA PHE A 2 24.22 7.13 15.73
C PHE A 2 23.33 5.92 15.39
N SER A 3 22.93 5.12 16.39
CA SER A 3 22.09 3.93 16.17
C SER A 3 21.16 3.53 17.33
N THR A 4 21.09 4.32 18.40
CA THR A 4 20.43 3.93 19.66
C THR A 4 19.28 4.83 20.12
N LEU A 5 19.21 6.09 19.65
CA LEU A 5 18.14 7.01 20.06
C LEU A 5 16.72 6.61 19.58
N PRO A 6 16.49 6.14 18.34
CA PRO A 6 15.14 5.81 17.87
C PRO A 6 14.47 4.72 18.72
N THR A 7 15.25 3.70 19.11
CA THR A 7 14.78 2.56 19.90
C THR A 7 14.31 2.97 21.30
N LEU A 8 14.95 3.97 21.90
CA LEU A 8 14.60 4.43 23.24
C LEU A 8 13.25 5.16 23.24
N VAL A 9 13.02 6.05 22.26
CA VAL A 9 11.75 6.80 22.13
C VAL A 9 10.60 5.87 21.73
N LEU A 10 10.84 4.93 20.81
CA LEU A 10 9.83 3.93 20.43
C LEU A 10 9.44 3.05 21.63
N ASN A 11 10.40 2.60 22.43
CA ASN A 11 10.13 1.85 23.66
C ASN A 11 9.31 2.68 24.67
N VAL A 12 9.64 3.97 24.88
CA VAL A 12 8.88 4.84 25.81
C VAL A 12 7.43 5.05 25.34
N LEU A 13 7.21 5.25 24.04
CA LEU A 13 5.85 5.36 23.47
C LEU A 13 5.08 4.04 23.54
N LEU A 14 5.74 2.91 23.31
CA LEU A 14 5.15 1.58 23.53
C LEU A 14 4.76 1.40 24.99
N PHE A 15 5.66 1.62 25.95
CA PHE A 15 5.38 1.51 27.38
C PHE A 15 4.25 2.44 27.86
N ALA A 16 4.18 3.67 27.36
CA ALA A 16 3.10 4.60 27.70
C ALA A 16 1.74 4.09 27.23
N ASN A 17 1.64 3.63 25.97
CA ASN A 17 0.41 3.07 25.42
C ASN A 17 0.05 1.73 26.05
N TRP A 18 1.05 0.90 26.42
CA TRP A 18 0.85 -0.36 27.13
C TRP A 18 0.22 -0.14 28.51
N ALA A 19 0.74 0.84 29.27
CA ALA A 19 0.19 1.20 30.57
C ALA A 19 -1.23 1.78 30.49
N VAL A 20 -1.60 2.43 29.38
CA VAL A 20 -3.01 2.85 29.15
C VAL A 20 -3.89 1.62 28.87
N ALA A 21 -3.45 0.70 28.01
CA ALA A 21 -4.20 -0.52 27.70
C ALA A 21 -4.39 -1.44 28.94
N GLU A 22 -3.34 -1.68 29.73
CA GLU A 22 -3.42 -2.49 30.95
C GLU A 22 -4.37 -1.89 32.01
N ASN A 23 -4.48 -0.56 32.10
CA ASN A 23 -5.42 0.08 33.02
C ASN A 23 -6.88 -0.02 32.53
N PHE A 24 -7.14 0.06 31.23
CA PHE A 24 -8.50 -0.10 30.68
C PHE A 24 -9.04 -1.53 30.82
N ILE A 25 -8.18 -2.55 30.66
CA ILE A 25 -8.57 -3.97 30.78
C ILE A 25 -9.00 -4.35 32.23
N ARG A 26 -8.68 -3.52 33.23
CA ARG A 26 -9.02 -3.78 34.64
C ARG A 26 -10.46 -3.44 35.03
N ASP A 27 -11.12 -2.48 34.37
CA ASP A 27 -12.53 -2.16 34.63
C ASP A 27 -13.44 -3.10 33.83
N GLY A 28 -13.66 -4.30 34.39
CA GLY A 28 -14.34 -5.42 33.75
C GLY A 28 -15.82 -5.22 33.44
N SER A 29 -16.14 -4.37 32.46
CA SER A 29 -17.50 -4.18 31.93
C SER A 29 -17.50 -3.92 30.42
N SER A 30 -18.42 -4.59 29.71
CA SER A 30 -18.53 -4.70 28.24
C SER A 30 -17.40 -5.48 27.54
N PHE A 31 -17.76 -6.11 26.40
CA PHE A 31 -16.80 -6.78 25.52
C PHE A 31 -16.12 -5.71 24.65
N PHE A 32 -14.82 -5.49 24.85
CA PHE A 32 -14.03 -4.61 23.99
C PHE A 32 -13.75 -5.30 22.65
N ASN A 33 -14.54 -4.96 21.62
CA ASN A 33 -14.23 -5.36 20.25
C ASN A 33 -12.93 -4.69 19.75
N GLY A 34 -12.33 -5.27 18.71
CA GLY A 34 -11.06 -4.80 18.14
C GLY A 34 -11.16 -3.37 17.62
N CYS A 35 -12.32 -3.02 17.07
CA CYS A 35 -12.60 -1.67 16.59
C CYS A 35 -12.57 -0.61 17.71
N SER A 36 -13.20 -0.85 18.86
CA SER A 36 -13.14 0.10 20.00
C SER A 36 -11.74 0.18 20.60
N THR A 37 -11.05 -0.95 20.75
CA THR A 37 -9.67 -1.02 21.23
C THR A 37 -8.72 -0.19 20.36
N LEU A 38 -8.84 -0.31 19.03
CA LEU A 38 -8.08 0.52 18.10
C LEU A 38 -8.54 1.98 18.10
N ALA A 39 -9.84 2.26 18.22
CA ALA A 39 -10.37 3.63 18.22
C ALA A 39 -9.92 4.45 19.44
N THR A 40 -9.64 3.83 20.59
CA THR A 40 -9.07 4.52 21.76
C THR A 40 -7.65 5.06 21.50
N ILE A 41 -6.86 4.39 20.66
CA ILE A 41 -5.48 4.78 20.33
C ILE A 41 -5.38 5.55 18.99
N PHE A 42 -6.25 5.23 18.04
CA PHE A 42 -6.26 5.75 16.67
C PHE A 42 -7.67 6.23 16.22
N PRO A 43 -8.33 7.16 16.94
CA PRO A 43 -9.70 7.57 16.64
C PRO A 43 -9.87 8.15 15.22
N ASN A 44 -8.81 8.77 14.67
CA ASN A 44 -8.79 9.35 13.33
C ASN A 44 -8.34 8.35 12.22
N LYS A 45 -8.11 7.07 12.56
CA LYS A 45 -7.69 6.02 11.61
C LYS A 45 -8.64 4.81 11.59
N ILE A 46 -9.73 4.86 12.35
CA ILE A 46 -10.79 3.85 12.41
C ILE A 46 -12.06 4.41 11.78
N PHE A 47 -12.66 3.64 10.87
CA PHE A 47 -13.80 4.06 10.07
C PHE A 47 -14.89 3.00 10.11
N TYR A 48 -16.09 3.38 10.53
CA TYR A 48 -17.25 2.50 10.70
C TYR A 48 -18.22 2.58 9.51
N PRO A 49 -19.12 1.59 9.34
CA PRO A 49 -20.22 1.65 8.38
C PRO A 49 -20.96 2.99 8.35
N GLY A 50 -21.27 3.47 7.15
CA GLY A 50 -21.88 4.79 6.92
C GLY A 50 -20.89 5.94 6.79
N SER A 51 -19.60 5.76 7.12
CA SER A 51 -18.55 6.72 6.78
C SER A 51 -18.07 6.53 5.33
N THR A 52 -17.74 7.63 4.64
CA THR A 52 -17.30 7.59 3.23
C THR A 52 -15.99 6.82 3.03
N VAL A 53 -15.08 6.86 4.02
CA VAL A 53 -13.83 6.10 3.99
C VAL A 53 -14.11 4.61 4.14
N TYR A 54 -15.02 4.20 5.03
CA TYR A 54 -15.44 2.79 5.13
C TYR A 54 -16.04 2.31 3.80
N THR A 55 -16.98 3.06 3.21
CA THR A 55 -17.62 2.65 1.94
C THR A 55 -16.60 2.53 0.80
N TYR A 56 -15.69 3.50 0.66
CA TYR A 56 -14.63 3.43 -0.34
C TYR A 56 -13.68 2.25 -0.09
N GLU A 57 -13.13 2.15 1.11
CA GLU A 57 -12.16 1.10 1.43
C GLU A 57 -12.80 -0.29 1.36
N ASN A 58 -14.06 -0.48 1.74
CA ASN A 58 -14.73 -1.78 1.62
C ASN A 58 -15.26 -2.11 0.20
N GLN A 59 -15.00 -1.27 -0.80
CA GLN A 59 -15.38 -1.51 -2.21
C GLN A 59 -14.20 -1.45 -3.18
N GLU A 60 -13.01 -1.05 -2.73
CA GLU A 60 -11.78 -1.00 -3.53
C GLU A 60 -11.10 -2.40 -3.69
N PHE A 61 -11.83 -3.34 -4.30
CA PHE A 61 -11.38 -4.70 -4.63
C PHE A 61 -11.44 -4.95 -6.14
N TRP A 62 -10.85 -6.05 -6.62
CA TRP A 62 -10.87 -6.48 -8.01
C TRP A 62 -12.22 -7.09 -8.38
N SER A 63 -12.64 -8.09 -7.59
CA SER A 63 -13.90 -8.80 -7.74
C SER A 63 -14.95 -8.33 -6.74
N GLN A 64 -16.20 -8.16 -7.16
CA GLN A 64 -17.30 -7.96 -6.21
C GLN A 64 -17.56 -9.19 -5.32
N THR A 65 -17.02 -10.38 -5.66
CA THR A 65 -17.06 -11.57 -4.78
C THR A 65 -16.28 -11.36 -3.48
N GLU A 66 -15.26 -10.49 -3.48
CA GLU A 66 -14.44 -10.09 -2.31
C GLU A 66 -15.19 -9.16 -1.33
N TYR A 67 -16.37 -8.65 -1.68
CA TYR A 67 -17.14 -7.76 -0.80
C TYR A 67 -17.70 -8.50 0.43
N MET A 68 -17.39 -7.99 1.62
CA MET A 68 -17.74 -8.50 2.94
C MET A 68 -18.15 -7.34 3.87
N SER A 69 -18.46 -7.61 5.14
CA SER A 69 -18.99 -6.65 6.11
C SER A 69 -18.10 -6.54 7.36
N PRO A 70 -16.90 -5.93 7.26
CA PRO A 70 -16.05 -5.71 8.42
C PRO A 70 -16.73 -4.76 9.43
N GLU A 71 -16.52 -4.96 10.73
CA GLU A 71 -17.09 -4.07 11.76
C GLU A 71 -16.51 -2.64 11.64
N CYS A 72 -15.23 -2.55 11.28
CA CYS A 72 -14.58 -1.29 10.93
C CYS A 72 -13.39 -1.50 9.99
N VAL A 73 -13.00 -0.42 9.33
CA VAL A 73 -11.75 -0.29 8.58
C VAL A 73 -10.72 0.42 9.44
N PHE A 74 -9.55 -0.21 9.63
CA PHE A 74 -8.35 0.43 10.20
C PHE A 74 -7.41 0.84 9.06
N ARG A 75 -7.09 2.12 8.95
CA ARG A 75 -6.26 2.71 7.88
C ARG A 75 -4.96 3.30 8.46
N PRO A 76 -3.99 2.46 8.86
CA PRO A 76 -2.68 2.91 9.37
C PRO A 76 -1.95 3.80 8.35
N THR A 77 -1.09 4.69 8.84
CA THR A 77 -0.32 5.66 8.03
C THR A 77 1.17 5.36 7.97
N CYS A 78 1.70 4.55 8.88
CA CYS A 78 3.10 4.11 8.90
C CYS A 78 3.23 2.71 9.54
N SER A 79 4.43 2.12 9.47
CA SER A 79 4.70 0.80 10.07
C SER A 79 4.58 0.77 11.59
N ALA A 80 4.72 1.91 12.29
CA ALA A 80 4.44 2.00 13.73
C ALA A 80 2.93 1.88 14.04
N ASP A 81 2.05 2.42 13.19
CA ASP A 81 0.60 2.22 13.35
C ASP A 81 0.23 0.74 13.13
N VAL A 82 0.82 0.10 12.11
CA VAL A 82 0.62 -1.34 11.83
C VAL A 82 1.13 -2.19 13.00
N ALA A 83 2.31 -1.88 13.55
CA ALA A 83 2.89 -2.54 14.71
C ALA A 83 1.99 -2.49 15.95
N VAL A 84 1.53 -1.28 16.32
CA VAL A 84 0.63 -1.09 17.46
C VAL A 84 -0.75 -1.72 17.18
N GLY A 85 -1.27 -1.60 15.96
CA GLY A 85 -2.54 -2.22 15.57
C GLY A 85 -2.53 -3.74 15.67
N VAL A 86 -1.49 -4.40 15.15
CA VAL A 86 -1.29 -5.86 15.30
C VAL A 86 -1.15 -6.26 16.77
N ALA A 87 -0.45 -5.47 17.58
CA ALA A 87 -0.31 -5.75 19.01
C ALA A 87 -1.65 -5.62 19.77
N LEU A 88 -2.45 -4.58 19.47
CA LEU A 88 -3.76 -4.36 20.09
C LEU A 88 -4.77 -5.45 19.69
N LEU A 89 -4.91 -5.73 18.39
CA LEU A 89 -5.80 -6.78 17.87
C LEU A 89 -5.46 -8.15 18.45
N ARG A 90 -4.16 -8.45 18.61
CA ARG A 90 -3.69 -9.66 19.28
C ARG A 90 -4.05 -9.70 20.77
N LEU A 91 -4.02 -8.56 21.47
CA LEU A 91 -4.34 -8.48 22.90
C LEU A 91 -5.86 -8.58 23.17
N SER A 92 -6.70 -8.13 22.23
CA SER A 92 -8.16 -8.32 22.27
C SER A 92 -8.63 -9.66 21.69
N GLU A 93 -7.71 -10.55 21.27
CA GLU A 93 -7.98 -11.83 20.60
C GLU A 93 -8.78 -11.71 19.27
N GLU A 94 -8.65 -10.57 18.59
CA GLU A 94 -9.55 -10.14 17.53
C GLU A 94 -9.14 -10.54 16.12
N LYS A 95 -10.15 -10.82 15.30
CA LYS A 95 -9.94 -11.18 13.88
C LYS A 95 -9.72 -9.93 13.04
N PHE A 96 -8.79 -10.04 12.09
CA PHE A 96 -8.58 -9.02 11.07
C PHE A 96 -8.16 -9.62 9.73
N ALA A 97 -8.50 -8.92 8.66
CA ALA A 97 -7.93 -9.12 7.33
C ALA A 97 -6.97 -7.96 6.99
N VAL A 98 -6.07 -8.18 6.05
CA VAL A 98 -5.08 -7.17 5.63
C VAL A 98 -5.15 -7.00 4.11
N ARG A 99 -5.31 -5.75 3.65
CA ARG A 99 -5.35 -5.43 2.22
C ARG A 99 -4.27 -4.43 1.80
N GLY A 100 -3.51 -4.83 0.78
CA GLY A 100 -2.79 -3.92 -0.10
C GLY A 100 -3.70 -3.39 -1.21
N GLY A 101 -3.40 -3.76 -2.46
CA GLY A 101 -4.17 -3.32 -3.65
C GLY A 101 -5.41 -4.14 -4.03
N GLY A 102 -5.85 -5.11 -3.21
CA GLY A 102 -7.16 -5.76 -3.33
C GLY A 102 -7.41 -6.62 -4.58
N HIS A 103 -6.44 -7.43 -5.01
CA HIS A 103 -6.50 -8.20 -6.26
C HIS A 103 -6.37 -9.72 -6.01
N MET A 104 -7.15 -10.27 -5.07
CA MET A 104 -7.12 -11.69 -4.72
C MET A 104 -8.57 -12.17 -4.60
N GLY A 105 -9.16 -12.59 -5.73
CA GLY A 105 -10.59 -12.96 -5.88
C GLY A 105 -11.10 -14.08 -4.96
N ILE A 106 -10.24 -14.66 -4.12
CA ILE A 106 -10.63 -15.56 -3.04
C ILE A 106 -11.28 -14.74 -1.91
N LYS A 107 -12.62 -14.77 -1.83
CA LYS A 107 -13.40 -14.20 -0.73
C LYS A 107 -12.86 -14.62 0.65
N GLY A 108 -12.65 -13.65 1.54
CA GLY A 108 -12.11 -13.87 2.89
C GLY A 108 -10.59 -13.87 3.01
N SER A 109 -9.85 -13.76 1.90
CA SER A 109 -8.37 -13.72 1.91
C SER A 109 -7.80 -12.36 2.31
N ASN A 110 -8.49 -11.28 1.95
CA ASN A 110 -8.07 -9.89 2.09
C ASN A 110 -9.19 -8.95 2.61
N ASN A 111 -10.37 -9.51 2.89
CA ASN A 111 -11.52 -8.87 3.51
C ASN A 111 -12.12 -9.80 4.59
N ILE A 112 -13.03 -9.31 5.43
CA ILE A 112 -13.59 -10.06 6.57
C ILE A 112 -15.01 -9.59 6.93
N ASP A 113 -15.84 -10.50 7.45
CA ASP A 113 -17.11 -10.17 8.11
C ASP A 113 -16.90 -10.09 9.64
N ASP A 114 -17.61 -9.19 10.32
CA ASP A 114 -17.63 -9.07 11.80
C ASP A 114 -16.25 -8.88 12.48
N GLY A 115 -15.27 -8.33 11.74
CA GLY A 115 -13.90 -8.09 12.23
C GLY A 115 -13.25 -6.86 11.61
N VAL A 116 -11.95 -6.65 11.87
CA VAL A 116 -11.24 -5.43 11.41
C VAL A 116 -10.63 -5.61 10.02
N LEU A 117 -10.97 -4.75 9.06
CA LEU A 117 -10.26 -4.67 7.79
C LEU A 117 -9.09 -3.68 7.89
N MET A 118 -7.86 -4.19 7.94
CA MET A 118 -6.64 -3.36 7.94
C MET A 118 -6.23 -3.01 6.50
N VAL A 119 -6.51 -1.79 6.06
CA VAL A 119 -6.16 -1.30 4.71
C VAL A 119 -4.86 -0.51 4.73
N LEU A 120 -3.90 -0.93 3.91
CA LEU A 120 -2.56 -0.33 3.84
C LEU A 120 -2.49 0.86 2.86
N SER A 121 -3.65 1.40 2.45
CA SER A 121 -3.83 2.43 1.41
C SER A 121 -3.15 3.78 1.70
N ASN A 122 -2.75 4.04 2.95
CA ASN A 122 -1.99 5.23 3.35
C ASN A 122 -0.47 5.02 3.45
N LEU A 123 0.05 3.78 3.31
CA LEU A 123 1.50 3.52 3.33
C LEU A 123 2.09 3.79 1.94
N THR A 124 2.13 5.08 1.57
CA THR A 124 2.34 5.58 0.19
C THR A 124 3.79 5.78 -0.23
N THR A 125 4.77 5.18 0.47
CA THR A 125 6.20 5.27 0.13
C THR A 125 6.47 4.95 -1.35
N LEU A 126 7.07 5.89 -2.09
CA LEU A 126 7.58 5.64 -3.44
C LEU A 126 8.79 6.54 -3.69
N SER A 127 9.98 5.96 -3.65
CA SER A 127 11.23 6.72 -3.79
C SER A 127 12.35 5.88 -4.39
N ILE A 128 13.02 6.40 -5.42
CA ILE A 128 14.21 5.80 -6.01
C ILE A 128 15.50 6.25 -5.30
N SER A 129 16.54 5.41 -5.30
CA SER A 129 17.88 5.74 -4.82
C SER A 129 18.60 6.73 -5.75
N ALA A 130 19.61 7.44 -5.23
CA ALA A 130 20.33 8.48 -5.98
C ALA A 130 21.17 7.96 -7.18
N ASP A 131 21.51 6.67 -7.19
CA ASP A 131 22.13 5.96 -8.32
C ASP A 131 21.10 5.33 -9.27
N HIS A 132 19.81 5.55 -8.99
CA HIS A 132 18.66 4.97 -9.68
C HIS A 132 18.68 3.44 -9.77
N ASN A 133 19.34 2.71 -8.87
CA ASN A 133 19.43 1.23 -8.92
C ASN A 133 18.45 0.50 -8.00
N THR A 134 17.89 1.18 -6.99
CA THR A 134 16.91 0.64 -6.04
C THR A 134 15.68 1.54 -5.97
N VAL A 135 14.49 0.95 -5.85
CA VAL A 135 13.26 1.68 -5.54
C VAL A 135 12.60 1.11 -4.28
N SER A 136 12.22 2.00 -3.39
CA SER A 136 11.42 1.72 -2.20
C SER A 136 9.94 1.93 -2.52
N ILE A 137 9.12 0.89 -2.35
CA ILE A 137 7.69 0.87 -2.69
C ILE A 137 6.86 0.46 -1.48
N GLY A 138 5.83 1.23 -1.16
CA GLY A 138 4.85 0.93 -0.12
C GLY A 138 3.66 0.10 -0.62
N PRO A 139 2.98 -0.65 0.27
CA PRO A 139 1.91 -1.60 -0.08
C PRO A 139 0.63 -0.97 -0.65
N SER A 140 0.48 0.37 -0.65
CA SER A 140 -0.68 1.05 -1.26
C SER A 140 -0.66 1.08 -2.78
N HIS A 141 0.52 0.92 -3.41
CA HIS A 141 0.71 1.19 -4.83
C HIS A 141 0.25 0.03 -5.73
N ARG A 142 -0.19 0.40 -6.93
CA ARG A 142 -0.40 -0.51 -8.05
C ARG A 142 0.75 -0.37 -9.06
N TRP A 143 0.92 -1.36 -9.94
CA TRP A 143 2.08 -1.37 -10.85
C TRP A 143 2.07 -0.19 -11.84
N GLY A 144 0.89 0.32 -12.22
CA GLY A 144 0.75 1.56 -12.98
C GLY A 144 1.42 2.77 -12.31
N ASP A 145 1.27 2.93 -10.99
CA ASP A 145 1.89 4.03 -10.23
C ASP A 145 3.42 3.90 -10.24
N VAL A 146 3.91 2.69 -9.98
CA VAL A 146 5.35 2.37 -9.91
C VAL A 146 6.03 2.60 -11.26
N TYR A 147 5.46 2.10 -12.37
CA TYR A 147 6.02 2.32 -13.70
C TYR A 147 5.92 3.78 -14.14
N SER A 148 4.83 4.48 -13.80
CA SER A 148 4.63 5.89 -14.13
C SER A 148 5.65 6.80 -13.43
N TYR A 149 6.05 6.44 -12.20
CA TYR A 149 7.16 7.06 -11.50
C TYR A 149 8.52 6.71 -12.13
N LEU A 150 8.83 5.41 -12.31
CA LEU A 150 10.16 4.95 -12.72
C LEU A 150 10.55 5.33 -14.16
N GLN A 151 9.58 5.45 -15.09
CA GLN A 151 9.88 5.85 -16.47
C GLN A 151 10.55 7.24 -16.56
N THR A 152 10.31 8.13 -15.58
CA THR A 152 10.95 9.46 -15.52
C THR A 152 12.48 9.38 -15.29
N TYR A 153 12.98 8.22 -14.86
CA TYR A 153 14.39 7.90 -14.65
C TYR A 153 14.96 6.95 -15.73
N ASN A 154 14.19 6.64 -16.79
CA ASN A 154 14.46 5.56 -17.76
C ASN A 154 14.63 4.17 -17.08
N ARG A 155 13.94 3.95 -15.97
CA ARG A 155 13.94 2.70 -15.20
C ARG A 155 12.58 2.00 -15.28
N SER A 156 12.61 0.71 -14.95
CA SER A 156 11.43 -0.06 -14.54
C SER A 156 11.83 -1.03 -13.42
N VAL A 157 10.91 -1.87 -12.97
CA VAL A 157 11.16 -3.03 -12.11
C VAL A 157 10.50 -4.28 -12.70
N PRO A 158 11.00 -5.48 -12.42
CA PRO A 158 10.28 -6.73 -12.67
C PRO A 158 9.04 -6.77 -11.77
N GLY A 159 7.85 -6.51 -12.33
CA GLY A 159 6.60 -6.35 -11.59
C GLY A 159 5.38 -6.85 -12.37
N GLY A 160 4.18 -6.50 -11.92
CA GLY A 160 2.93 -6.95 -12.54
C GLY A 160 2.74 -6.50 -13.98
N ARG A 161 2.10 -7.36 -14.77
CA ARG A 161 1.88 -7.19 -16.22
C ARG A 161 0.78 -6.17 -16.56
N LEU A 162 -0.21 -6.01 -15.68
CA LEU A 162 -1.34 -5.09 -15.81
C LEU A 162 -1.21 -3.95 -14.78
N ALA A 163 -1.49 -2.71 -15.20
CA ALA A 163 -1.39 -1.53 -14.32
C ALA A 163 -2.21 -1.58 -13.01
N PRO A 164 -3.47 -2.06 -12.95
CA PRO A 164 -4.26 -2.05 -11.72
C PRO A 164 -3.85 -3.09 -10.66
N VAL A 165 -2.97 -4.05 -10.99
CA VAL A 165 -2.52 -5.08 -10.05
C VAL A 165 -1.78 -4.44 -8.86
N GLY A 166 -2.12 -4.86 -7.64
CA GLY A 166 -1.48 -4.38 -6.41
C GLY A 166 -0.06 -4.94 -6.21
N VAL A 167 0.88 -4.07 -5.82
CA VAL A 167 2.29 -4.43 -5.56
C VAL A 167 2.46 -5.58 -4.53
N PRO A 168 1.89 -5.51 -3.31
CA PRO A 168 2.26 -6.46 -2.25
C PRO A 168 1.78 -7.89 -2.51
N GLY A 169 0.58 -8.08 -3.07
CA GLY A 169 0.06 -9.41 -3.37
C GLY A 169 0.95 -10.14 -4.37
N LEU A 170 1.30 -9.47 -5.46
CA LEU A 170 2.16 -10.02 -6.52
C LEU A 170 3.58 -10.33 -6.03
N LEU A 171 4.19 -9.46 -5.22
CA LEU A 171 5.53 -9.70 -4.66
C LEU A 171 5.57 -10.79 -3.59
N LEU A 172 4.46 -11.06 -2.90
CA LEU A 172 4.37 -12.12 -1.90
C LEU A 172 3.93 -13.46 -2.50
N ALA A 173 3.26 -13.45 -3.67
CA ALA A 173 2.93 -14.61 -4.49
C ALA A 173 4.09 -15.08 -5.39
N GLY A 174 5.17 -14.30 -5.50
CA GLY A 174 6.32 -14.58 -6.36
C GLY A 174 6.40 -13.60 -7.53
N GLY A 175 5.34 -13.50 -8.33
CA GLY A 175 5.19 -12.46 -9.34
C GLY A 175 5.75 -12.80 -10.72
N VAL A 176 4.86 -13.35 -11.55
CA VAL A 176 5.02 -13.42 -13.01
C VAL A 176 5.16 -12.01 -13.59
N ASN A 177 6.17 -11.80 -14.44
CA ASN A 177 6.54 -10.48 -14.97
C ASN A 177 7.21 -10.59 -16.36
N PHE A 178 7.20 -9.49 -17.12
CA PHE A 178 7.76 -9.45 -18.48
C PHE A 178 9.29 -9.66 -18.57
N TYR A 179 10.04 -9.34 -17.51
CA TYR A 179 11.50 -9.50 -17.46
C TYR A 179 11.95 -10.89 -16.98
N GLY A 180 11.02 -11.84 -16.84
CA GLY A 180 11.25 -13.12 -16.17
C GLY A 180 12.46 -13.91 -16.69
N ASN A 181 12.64 -13.99 -18.01
CA ASN A 181 13.76 -14.69 -18.64
C ASN A 181 15.12 -13.98 -18.46
N GLN A 182 15.16 -12.73 -17.99
CA GLN A 182 16.40 -12.02 -17.65
C GLN A 182 16.76 -12.11 -16.16
N VAL A 183 15.76 -11.99 -15.28
CA VAL A 183 15.99 -11.69 -13.85
C VAL A 183 15.13 -12.49 -12.86
N GLY A 184 14.35 -13.46 -13.34
CA GLY A 184 13.49 -14.31 -12.50
C GLY A 184 12.17 -13.64 -12.12
N PHE A 185 11.56 -14.12 -11.04
CA PHE A 185 10.28 -13.60 -10.54
C PHE A 185 10.44 -12.18 -9.95
N ALA A 186 9.33 -11.45 -9.84
CA ALA A 186 9.33 -10.09 -9.26
C ALA A 186 9.88 -10.10 -7.82
N ALA A 187 9.46 -11.08 -7.04
CA ALA A 187 9.94 -11.33 -5.68
C ALA A 187 11.46 -11.60 -5.62
N ASP A 188 12.06 -12.25 -6.62
CA ASP A 188 13.51 -12.50 -6.66
C ASP A 188 14.31 -11.19 -6.69
N ASN A 189 13.71 -10.13 -7.24
CA ASN A 189 14.29 -8.80 -7.39
C ASN A 189 13.99 -7.85 -6.21
N VAL A 190 13.20 -8.28 -5.22
CA VAL A 190 13.15 -7.63 -3.91
C VAL A 190 14.46 -7.93 -3.16
N ILE A 191 15.18 -6.88 -2.78
CA ILE A 191 16.46 -6.96 -2.03
C ILE A 191 16.26 -6.77 -0.52
N GLY A 192 15.14 -6.17 -0.09
CA GLY A 192 14.75 -6.10 1.30
C GLY A 192 13.26 -5.85 1.52
N TYR A 193 12.74 -6.30 2.66
CA TYR A 193 11.37 -6.07 3.11
C TYR A 193 11.38 -5.41 4.50
N GLU A 194 10.62 -4.33 4.69
CA GLU A 194 10.23 -3.88 6.03
C GLU A 194 8.96 -4.64 6.43
N VAL A 195 9.00 -5.34 7.57
CA VAL A 195 7.96 -6.29 7.98
C VAL A 195 7.54 -6.03 9.43
N VAL A 196 6.23 -5.99 9.68
CA VAL A 196 5.64 -6.06 11.02
C VAL A 196 5.30 -7.50 11.34
N LEU A 197 5.92 -8.03 12.39
CA LEU A 197 5.69 -9.39 12.89
C LEU A 197 4.47 -9.48 13.82
N ALA A 198 4.03 -10.71 14.09
CA ALA A 198 2.99 -11.06 15.07
C ALA A 198 3.25 -10.64 16.53
N SER A 199 4.46 -10.15 16.82
CA SER A 199 4.86 -9.55 18.09
C SER A 199 4.67 -8.03 18.14
N GLY A 200 4.23 -7.40 17.03
CA GLY A 200 4.30 -5.95 16.84
C GLY A 200 5.72 -5.45 16.50
N GLN A 201 6.73 -6.33 16.42
CA GLN A 201 8.09 -5.90 16.08
C GLN A 201 8.21 -5.55 14.60
N ILE A 202 8.67 -4.33 14.30
CA ILE A 202 9.13 -3.92 12.97
C ILE A 202 10.56 -4.46 12.77
N ILE A 203 10.81 -5.15 11.65
CA ILE A 203 12.13 -5.64 11.25
C ILE A 203 12.43 -5.33 9.78
N TYR A 204 13.71 -5.37 9.41
CA TYR A 204 14.15 -5.27 8.02
C TYR A 204 14.80 -6.59 7.58
N SER A 205 14.08 -7.35 6.74
CA SER A 205 14.45 -8.69 6.27
C SER A 205 15.16 -8.62 4.92
N THR A 206 16.31 -9.28 4.80
CA THR A 206 17.19 -9.31 3.62
C THR A 206 17.84 -10.68 3.46
N LYS A 207 18.56 -10.92 2.35
CA LYS A 207 19.37 -12.12 2.14
C LYS A 207 20.34 -12.46 3.30
N ASN A 208 20.78 -11.46 4.06
CA ASN A 208 21.76 -11.61 5.15
C ASN A 208 21.17 -11.39 6.56
N ASN A 209 19.92 -10.96 6.69
CA ASN A 209 19.28 -10.66 7.98
C ASN A 209 17.82 -11.15 7.98
N TYR A 210 17.43 -12.00 8.93
CA TYR A 210 16.16 -12.75 8.85
C TYR A 210 16.01 -13.48 7.51
N SER A 211 17.07 -14.16 7.06
CA SER A 211 17.18 -14.71 5.71
C SER A 211 16.23 -15.88 5.41
N ASP A 212 15.71 -16.54 6.45
CA ASP A 212 14.66 -17.55 6.30
C ASP A 212 13.29 -16.91 6.02
N LEU A 213 12.93 -15.85 6.76
CA LEU A 213 11.78 -15.01 6.45
C LEU A 213 11.90 -14.34 5.07
N PHE A 214 13.09 -13.83 4.71
CA PHE A 214 13.34 -13.22 3.41
C PHE A 214 13.07 -14.17 2.24
N TRP A 215 13.39 -15.45 2.40
CA TRP A 215 13.07 -16.50 1.44
C TRP A 215 11.57 -16.87 1.47
N ALA A 216 10.95 -16.94 2.66
CA ALA A 216 9.54 -17.29 2.81
C ALA A 216 8.59 -16.24 2.19
N LEU A 217 8.93 -14.95 2.29
CA LEU A 217 8.15 -13.86 1.66
C LEU A 217 8.17 -13.91 0.13
N LYS A 218 9.04 -14.71 -0.50
CA LYS A 218 9.09 -14.89 -1.97
C LYS A 218 8.24 -16.09 -2.37
N GLY A 219 6.91 -15.93 -2.39
CA GLY A 219 5.94 -16.97 -2.74
C GLY A 219 5.13 -17.54 -1.57
N GLY A 220 5.33 -17.04 -0.34
CA GLY A 220 4.65 -17.47 0.88
C GLY A 220 3.35 -16.72 1.24
N SER A 221 2.98 -15.69 0.48
CA SER A 221 1.91 -14.72 0.83
C SER A 221 2.16 -13.99 2.16
N SER A 222 1.14 -13.31 2.67
CA SER A 222 1.11 -12.54 3.93
C SER A 222 1.22 -13.38 5.22
N ASN A 223 1.32 -14.71 5.13
CA ASN A 223 1.38 -15.65 6.27
C ASN A 223 2.54 -15.40 7.26
N PHE A 224 3.49 -14.53 6.90
CA PHE A 224 4.72 -14.27 7.64
C PHE A 224 4.79 -12.84 8.21
N GLY A 225 3.66 -12.14 8.28
CA GLY A 225 3.53 -10.77 8.79
C GLY A 225 3.26 -9.74 7.71
N ILE A 226 3.05 -8.49 8.13
CA ILE A 226 2.58 -7.41 7.25
C ILE A 226 3.79 -6.66 6.70
N VAL A 227 4.01 -6.74 5.38
CA VAL A 227 5.06 -5.96 4.72
C VAL A 227 4.61 -4.51 4.53
N THR A 228 5.41 -3.58 5.03
CA THR A 228 5.16 -2.13 5.01
C THR A 228 6.04 -1.38 4.01
N ARG A 229 7.12 -2.00 3.52
CA ARG A 229 7.93 -1.52 2.40
C ARG A 229 8.63 -2.67 1.68
N PHE A 230 8.68 -2.59 0.36
CA PHE A 230 9.45 -3.46 -0.53
C PHE A 230 10.57 -2.62 -1.14
N ASP A 231 11.82 -3.02 -0.94
CA ASP A 231 12.98 -2.38 -1.57
C ASP A 231 13.45 -3.29 -2.72
N MET A 232 13.31 -2.82 -3.97
CA MET A 232 13.48 -3.60 -5.20
C MET A 232 14.65 -3.10 -6.06
N GLN A 233 15.35 -4.03 -6.71
CA GLN A 233 16.34 -3.70 -7.74
C GLN A 233 15.64 -3.28 -9.05
N THR A 234 16.01 -2.11 -9.59
CA THR A 234 15.48 -1.61 -10.86
C THR A 234 16.22 -2.18 -12.07
N VAL A 235 15.53 -2.28 -13.21
CA VAL A 235 16.12 -2.52 -14.53
C VAL A 235 16.20 -1.22 -15.34
N ALA A 236 17.16 -1.11 -16.26
CA ALA A 236 17.14 -0.07 -17.28
C ALA A 236 16.02 -0.37 -18.28
N SER A 237 15.14 0.59 -18.56
CA SER A 237 13.99 0.40 -19.45
C SER A 237 13.47 1.75 -19.99
N PRO A 238 14.21 2.42 -20.88
CA PRO A 238 13.71 3.63 -21.54
C PRO A 238 12.54 3.32 -22.48
N ARG A 239 12.65 2.27 -23.31
CA ARG A 239 11.61 1.76 -24.22
C ARG A 239 11.78 0.25 -24.42
N VAL A 240 10.67 -0.45 -24.61
CA VAL A 240 10.56 -1.87 -25.00
C VAL A 240 9.74 -1.94 -26.30
N TRP A 241 9.85 -3.02 -27.07
CA TRP A 241 8.94 -3.29 -28.20
C TRP A 241 7.87 -4.27 -27.74
N ALA A 242 6.62 -3.80 -27.61
CA ALA A 242 5.56 -4.59 -26.99
C ALA A 242 4.15 -4.22 -27.45
N GLY A 243 3.22 -5.18 -27.35
CA GLY A 243 1.83 -5.03 -27.74
C GLY A 243 1.08 -6.35 -27.73
N VAL A 244 -0.20 -6.29 -28.09
CA VAL A 244 -1.08 -7.43 -28.31
C VAL A 244 -1.17 -7.71 -29.81
N TYR A 245 -1.12 -8.99 -30.18
CA TYR A 245 -1.32 -9.48 -31.54
C TYR A 245 -2.48 -10.48 -31.52
N THR A 246 -3.52 -10.23 -32.31
CA THR A 246 -4.79 -10.98 -32.26
C THR A 246 -5.11 -11.59 -33.62
N VAL A 247 -5.42 -12.88 -33.63
CA VAL A 247 -5.71 -13.70 -34.82
C VAL A 247 -7.12 -14.28 -34.76
N ALA A 248 -7.73 -14.52 -35.92
CA ALA A 248 -9.09 -15.05 -36.03
C ALA A 248 -9.15 -16.56 -35.69
N ASP A 249 -10.35 -17.01 -35.27
CA ASP A 249 -10.75 -18.40 -34.97
C ASP A 249 -10.11 -19.46 -35.90
N GLN A 250 -10.18 -19.24 -37.21
CA GLN A 250 -9.64 -20.13 -38.24
C GLN A 250 -8.12 -20.39 -38.18
N TYR A 251 -7.39 -19.65 -37.34
CA TYR A 251 -5.95 -19.79 -37.10
C TYR A 251 -5.59 -20.23 -35.67
N ILE A 252 -6.57 -20.65 -34.86
CA ILE A 252 -6.30 -21.22 -33.52
C ILE A 252 -5.31 -22.41 -33.58
N PRO A 253 -5.40 -23.37 -34.55
CA PRO A 253 -4.42 -24.45 -34.63
C PRO A 253 -2.97 -23.97 -34.82
N GLU A 254 -2.74 -23.00 -35.71
CA GLU A 254 -1.44 -22.36 -35.91
C GLU A 254 -1.00 -21.53 -34.69
N PHE A 255 -1.94 -20.88 -34.00
CA PHE A 255 -1.68 -20.12 -32.79
C PHE A 255 -1.20 -21.03 -31.64
N LEU A 256 -1.90 -22.13 -31.35
CA LEU A 256 -1.48 -23.13 -30.35
C LEU A 256 -0.12 -23.75 -30.71
N ALA A 257 0.14 -23.98 -32.00
CA ALA A 257 1.46 -24.40 -32.50
C ALA A 257 2.55 -23.33 -32.27
N ALA A 258 2.22 -22.04 -32.39
CA ALA A 258 3.15 -20.94 -32.08
C ALA A 258 3.50 -20.88 -30.58
N ILE A 259 2.52 -21.10 -29.68
CA ILE A 259 2.75 -21.26 -28.23
C ILE A 259 3.75 -22.39 -27.98
N ALA A 260 3.52 -23.57 -28.56
CA ALA A 260 4.40 -24.73 -28.40
C ALA A 260 5.81 -24.49 -28.96
N ASN A 261 5.93 -23.80 -30.10
CA ASN A 261 7.20 -23.50 -30.76
C ASN A 261 8.08 -22.58 -29.90
N TYR A 262 7.52 -21.48 -29.40
CA TYR A 262 8.21 -20.59 -28.46
C TYR A 262 8.57 -21.32 -27.16
N SER A 263 7.60 -22.01 -26.54
CA SER A 263 7.76 -22.64 -25.22
C SER A 263 8.80 -23.76 -25.22
N ALA A 264 9.02 -24.42 -26.36
CA ALA A 264 10.07 -25.43 -26.53
C ALA A 264 11.49 -24.84 -26.72
N LYS A 265 11.61 -23.52 -26.99
CA LYS A 265 12.86 -22.87 -27.41
C LYS A 265 13.01 -21.45 -26.84
N ILE A 266 12.77 -21.30 -25.54
CA ILE A 266 12.97 -20.03 -24.81
C ILE A 266 14.47 -19.77 -24.63
N ILE A 267 15.13 -19.29 -25.70
CA ILE A 267 16.59 -19.07 -25.76
C ILE A 267 16.99 -17.58 -25.80
N ASP A 268 16.04 -16.68 -26.02
CA ASP A 268 16.27 -15.24 -26.03
C ASP A 268 15.77 -14.62 -24.71
N PRO A 269 16.67 -14.12 -23.84
CA PRO A 269 16.29 -13.61 -22.53
C PRO A 269 15.48 -12.31 -22.61
N LEU A 270 15.57 -11.54 -23.71
CA LEU A 270 14.82 -10.30 -23.89
C LEU A 270 13.34 -10.54 -24.22
N SER A 271 12.99 -11.78 -24.59
CA SER A 271 11.64 -12.16 -25.03
C SER A 271 10.75 -12.69 -23.90
N HIS A 272 9.47 -12.34 -23.95
CA HIS A 272 8.41 -12.88 -23.11
C HIS A 272 7.09 -12.89 -23.91
N ILE A 273 6.24 -13.90 -23.67
CA ILE A 273 4.89 -13.98 -24.24
C ILE A 273 3.85 -14.26 -23.15
N VAL A 274 2.63 -13.77 -23.37
CA VAL A 274 1.41 -14.24 -22.71
C VAL A 274 0.35 -14.48 -23.79
N PRO A 275 0.28 -15.68 -24.37
CA PRO A 275 -0.77 -16.08 -25.30
C PRO A 275 -1.98 -16.62 -24.55
N ALA A 276 -3.16 -16.35 -25.10
CA ALA A 276 -4.43 -16.85 -24.62
C ALA A 276 -5.41 -17.12 -25.78
N VAL A 277 -6.45 -17.92 -25.52
CA VAL A 277 -7.62 -18.01 -26.40
C VAL A 277 -8.83 -17.42 -25.68
N VAL A 278 -9.51 -16.48 -26.32
CA VAL A 278 -10.69 -15.76 -25.81
C VAL A 278 -11.91 -16.19 -26.63
N PRO A 279 -12.94 -16.82 -26.04
CA PRO A 279 -14.21 -17.06 -26.73
C PRO A 279 -14.97 -15.74 -26.91
N ILE A 280 -15.48 -15.51 -28.11
CA ILE A 280 -16.39 -14.41 -28.43
C ILE A 280 -17.84 -14.85 -28.18
N ASP A 281 -18.12 -16.12 -28.42
CA ASP A 281 -19.38 -16.82 -28.11
C ASP A 281 -19.08 -18.30 -27.84
N SER A 282 -20.12 -19.14 -27.72
CA SER A 282 -19.98 -20.58 -27.46
C SER A 282 -19.46 -21.42 -28.65
N THR A 283 -19.12 -20.78 -29.77
CA THR A 283 -18.70 -21.42 -31.03
C THR A 283 -17.55 -20.71 -31.76
N THR A 284 -17.28 -19.44 -31.47
CA THR A 284 -16.26 -18.61 -32.13
C THR A 284 -15.26 -18.04 -31.13
N SER A 285 -13.95 -18.12 -31.41
CA SER A 285 -12.88 -17.60 -30.55
C SER A 285 -11.90 -16.68 -31.29
N VAL A 286 -11.00 -16.04 -30.54
CA VAL A 286 -9.80 -15.37 -31.07
C VAL A 286 -8.56 -15.79 -30.30
N GLY A 287 -7.44 -15.94 -31.01
CA GLY A 287 -6.14 -16.13 -30.38
C GLY A 287 -5.53 -14.76 -30.11
N SER A 288 -5.16 -14.47 -28.86
CA SER A 288 -4.63 -13.16 -28.45
C SER A 288 -3.29 -13.36 -27.75
N VAL A 289 -2.23 -12.69 -28.19
CA VAL A 289 -0.91 -12.81 -27.55
C VAL A 289 -0.29 -11.46 -27.23
N ILE A 290 0.01 -11.24 -25.95
CA ILE A 290 0.99 -10.24 -25.53
C ILE A 290 2.36 -10.72 -25.96
N LEU A 291 3.01 -9.93 -26.82
CA LEU A 291 4.43 -10.09 -27.15
C LEU A 291 5.20 -8.95 -26.49
N PHE A 292 6.27 -9.28 -25.77
CA PHE A 292 7.15 -8.32 -25.12
C PHE A 292 8.61 -8.62 -25.49
N TYR A 293 9.32 -7.60 -25.98
CA TYR A 293 10.74 -7.67 -26.26
C TYR A 293 11.47 -6.47 -25.67
N ASP A 294 12.43 -6.72 -24.79
CA ASP A 294 13.21 -5.68 -24.12
C ASP A 294 14.28 -5.08 -25.06
N SER A 295 13.82 -4.26 -26.00
CA SER A 295 14.68 -3.54 -26.95
C SER A 295 14.15 -2.15 -27.27
N THR A 296 15.09 -1.24 -27.49
CA THR A 296 14.85 0.14 -27.94
C THR A 296 14.94 0.29 -29.47
N THR A 297 15.39 -0.74 -30.19
CA THR A 297 15.74 -0.67 -31.61
C THR A 297 15.30 -1.88 -32.45
N VAL A 298 15.11 -3.06 -31.84
CA VAL A 298 14.65 -4.27 -32.54
C VAL A 298 13.13 -4.39 -32.44
N SER A 299 12.47 -4.45 -33.59
CA SER A 299 11.06 -4.84 -33.74
C SER A 299 10.97 -6.16 -34.51
N TYR A 300 9.87 -6.89 -34.35
CA TYR A 300 9.62 -8.21 -34.97
C TYR A 300 10.82 -9.19 -34.82
N PRO A 301 11.29 -9.47 -33.57
CA PRO A 301 12.38 -10.40 -33.33
C PRO A 301 12.00 -11.82 -33.78
N ALA A 302 12.98 -12.59 -34.26
CA ALA A 302 12.74 -13.89 -34.88
C ALA A 302 12.07 -14.93 -33.96
N CYS A 303 12.19 -14.79 -32.64
CA CYS A 303 11.48 -15.63 -31.64
C CYS A 303 9.95 -15.51 -31.73
N PHE A 304 9.42 -14.42 -32.27
CA PHE A 304 7.98 -14.17 -32.41
C PHE A 304 7.45 -14.37 -33.83
N ALA A 305 8.31 -14.71 -34.79
CA ALA A 305 7.90 -15.06 -36.15
C ALA A 305 6.80 -16.14 -36.21
N PRO A 306 6.73 -17.16 -35.32
CA PRO A 306 5.61 -18.12 -35.31
C PRO A 306 4.23 -17.46 -35.09
N PHE A 307 4.15 -16.38 -34.30
CA PHE A 307 2.90 -15.63 -34.10
C PHE A 307 2.71 -14.58 -35.21
N THR A 308 3.73 -13.75 -35.48
CA THR A 308 3.59 -12.60 -36.39
C THR A 308 3.58 -12.96 -37.88
N SER A 309 3.63 -14.25 -38.22
CA SER A 309 3.38 -14.77 -39.58
C SER A 309 1.90 -15.18 -39.79
N ILE A 310 1.12 -15.30 -38.71
CA ILE A 310 -0.32 -15.61 -38.78
C ILE A 310 -1.08 -14.31 -39.10
N PRO A 311 -2.04 -14.28 -40.03
CA PRO A 311 -2.77 -13.05 -40.35
C PRO A 311 -3.55 -12.47 -39.17
N SER A 312 -3.11 -11.31 -38.68
CA SER A 312 -3.75 -10.58 -37.58
C SER A 312 -5.06 -9.90 -37.98
N ILE A 313 -6.06 -10.00 -37.11
CA ILE A 313 -7.24 -9.12 -37.07
C ILE A 313 -7.06 -7.92 -36.12
N GLY A 314 -6.10 -7.98 -35.20
CA GLY A 314 -5.70 -6.88 -34.32
C GLY A 314 -4.19 -6.88 -34.04
N ASN A 315 -3.58 -5.71 -33.94
CA ASN A 315 -2.13 -5.57 -33.69
C ASN A 315 -1.84 -4.20 -33.05
N THR A 316 -1.22 -4.18 -31.86
CA THR A 316 -0.76 -2.95 -31.18
C THR A 316 0.77 -2.86 -31.04
N LEU A 317 1.54 -3.77 -31.67
CA LEU A 317 3.00 -3.91 -31.49
C LEU A 317 3.77 -2.65 -31.92
N ASP A 318 4.30 -1.91 -30.95
CA ASP A 318 5.14 -0.72 -31.16
C ASP A 318 6.15 -0.56 -30.00
N PHE A 319 7.10 0.35 -30.15
CA PHE A 319 7.98 0.76 -29.06
C PHE A 319 7.22 1.62 -28.03
N LYS A 320 7.23 1.21 -26.76
CA LYS A 320 6.48 1.81 -25.64
C LYS A 320 7.36 1.90 -24.40
N THR A 321 6.99 2.71 -23.40
CA THR A 321 7.51 2.52 -22.04
C THR A 321 6.73 1.40 -21.35
N VAL A 322 7.30 0.75 -20.32
CA VAL A 322 6.56 -0.25 -19.53
C VAL A 322 5.31 0.36 -18.89
N SER A 323 5.34 1.65 -18.51
CA SER A 323 4.16 2.35 -18.01
C SER A 323 3.07 2.48 -19.07
N GLN A 324 3.41 2.80 -20.32
CA GLN A 324 2.45 2.85 -21.42
C GLN A 324 1.86 1.47 -21.69
N PHE A 325 2.70 0.43 -21.73
CA PHE A 325 2.24 -0.92 -22.05
C PHE A 325 1.39 -1.55 -20.93
N ALA A 326 1.76 -1.36 -19.65
CA ALA A 326 0.96 -1.83 -18.51
C ALA A 326 -0.41 -1.11 -18.41
N LEU A 327 -0.51 0.15 -18.87
CA LEU A 327 -1.78 0.87 -18.98
C LEU A 327 -2.62 0.37 -20.16
N GLU A 328 -1.99 -0.06 -21.26
CA GLU A 328 -2.67 -0.68 -22.41
C GLU A 328 -3.23 -2.07 -22.04
N THR A 329 -2.43 -2.95 -21.44
CA THR A 329 -2.90 -4.25 -20.94
C THR A 329 -3.87 -4.11 -19.77
N GLY A 330 -3.76 -3.04 -18.97
CA GLY A 330 -4.70 -2.72 -17.90
C GLY A 330 -6.03 -2.08 -18.37
N ALA A 331 -6.18 -1.75 -19.66
CA ALA A 331 -7.37 -1.05 -20.17
C ALA A 331 -8.56 -1.98 -20.49
N VAL A 332 -8.35 -3.30 -20.49
CA VAL A 332 -9.43 -4.30 -20.68
C VAL A 332 -10.23 -4.58 -19.41
N VAL A 333 -9.70 -4.17 -18.25
CA VAL A 333 -10.28 -4.45 -16.93
C VAL A 333 -11.59 -3.70 -16.74
N THR A 334 -12.70 -4.45 -16.62
CA THR A 334 -14.03 -3.87 -16.47
C THR A 334 -14.34 -3.57 -14.99
N PRO A 335 -14.70 -2.32 -14.60
CA PRO A 335 -15.07 -2.03 -13.21
C PRO A 335 -16.38 -2.70 -12.81
N ASN A 336 -16.47 -3.22 -11.58
CA ASN A 336 -17.65 -3.87 -11.00
C ASN A 336 -18.00 -5.26 -11.57
N ILE A 337 -16.98 -6.03 -11.95
CA ILE A 337 -17.11 -7.45 -12.31
C ILE A 337 -17.01 -8.36 -11.07
N ASN A 338 -17.57 -9.55 -11.20
CA ASN A 338 -17.15 -10.73 -10.45
C ASN A 338 -16.08 -11.46 -11.27
N ASP A 339 -15.16 -12.13 -10.59
CA ASP A 339 -13.97 -12.77 -11.17
C ASP A 339 -13.66 -14.10 -10.48
N ILE A 340 -13.11 -15.04 -11.25
CA ILE A 340 -12.32 -16.16 -10.76
C ILE A 340 -11.16 -16.45 -11.72
N PHE A 341 -9.97 -16.62 -11.15
CA PHE A 341 -8.83 -17.26 -11.80
C PHE A 341 -8.67 -18.69 -11.27
N VAL A 342 -8.32 -19.63 -12.14
CA VAL A 342 -7.86 -20.97 -11.74
C VAL A 342 -6.54 -21.31 -12.42
N ALA A 343 -5.54 -21.73 -11.66
CA ALA A 343 -4.22 -22.06 -12.19
C ALA A 343 -4.09 -23.57 -12.45
N GLY A 344 -3.28 -23.95 -13.43
CA GLY A 344 -2.77 -25.31 -13.54
C GLY A 344 -1.46 -25.34 -14.31
N THR A 345 -0.77 -26.49 -14.33
CA THR A 345 0.54 -26.59 -14.99
C THR A 345 0.77 -27.94 -15.66
N ILE A 346 1.38 -27.88 -16.84
CA ILE A 346 2.05 -29.02 -17.46
C ILE A 346 3.56 -28.75 -17.55
N VAL A 347 4.36 -29.80 -17.72
CA VAL A 347 5.79 -29.68 -18.02
C VAL A 347 6.13 -30.46 -19.28
N GLY A 348 6.90 -29.83 -20.18
CA GLY A 348 7.33 -30.44 -21.43
C GLY A 348 8.79 -30.13 -21.77
N ASN A 349 9.49 -31.11 -22.36
CA ASN A 349 10.88 -30.99 -22.82
C ASN A 349 11.01 -30.88 -24.34
N SER A 350 9.89 -30.85 -25.06
CA SER A 350 9.84 -30.87 -26.51
C SER A 350 8.60 -30.18 -27.05
N TYR A 351 8.70 -29.70 -28.29
CA TYR A 351 7.58 -29.13 -29.04
C TYR A 351 6.35 -30.06 -29.03
N THR A 352 6.54 -31.36 -29.26
CA THR A 352 5.46 -32.35 -29.32
C THR A 352 4.73 -32.49 -27.99
N GLN A 353 5.46 -32.57 -26.86
CA GLN A 353 4.85 -32.64 -25.53
C GLN A 353 4.10 -31.37 -25.16
N LEU A 354 4.70 -30.21 -25.44
CA LEU A 354 4.08 -28.91 -25.15
C LEU A 354 2.82 -28.71 -26.00
N LEU A 355 2.88 -28.98 -27.31
CA LEU A 355 1.70 -28.91 -28.19
C LEU A 355 0.60 -29.88 -27.75
N GLN A 356 0.93 -31.13 -27.46
CA GLN A 356 -0.03 -32.12 -26.97
C GLN A 356 -0.73 -31.65 -25.69
N GLY A 357 0.03 -31.08 -24.73
CA GLY A 357 -0.54 -30.57 -23.50
C GLY A 357 -1.39 -29.30 -23.71
N ILE A 358 -0.95 -28.37 -24.57
CA ILE A 358 -1.73 -27.19 -24.96
C ILE A 358 -3.06 -27.60 -25.59
N GLN A 359 -3.04 -28.56 -26.52
CA GLN A 359 -4.25 -29.11 -27.14
C GLN A 359 -5.16 -29.77 -26.10
N ILE A 360 -4.63 -30.61 -25.20
CA ILE A 360 -5.44 -31.21 -24.13
C ILE A 360 -6.11 -30.15 -23.23
N ILE A 361 -5.39 -29.10 -22.85
CA ILE A 361 -5.94 -28.02 -22.02
C ILE A 361 -7.03 -27.26 -22.79
N ASN A 362 -6.72 -26.82 -24.02
CA ASN A 362 -7.63 -26.12 -24.92
C ASN A 362 -8.91 -26.93 -25.17
N ASP A 363 -8.77 -28.13 -25.71
CA ASP A 363 -9.89 -28.93 -26.21
C ASP A 363 -10.82 -29.33 -25.05
N THR A 364 -10.28 -29.68 -23.87
CA THR A 364 -11.10 -29.98 -22.68
C THR A 364 -11.87 -28.75 -22.17
N PHE A 365 -11.25 -27.56 -22.20
CA PHE A 365 -11.90 -26.31 -21.77
C PHE A 365 -13.02 -25.90 -22.75
N PHE A 366 -12.73 -25.94 -24.05
CA PHE A 366 -13.70 -25.58 -25.09
C PHE A 366 -14.81 -26.63 -25.30
N GLU A 367 -14.58 -27.90 -24.97
CA GLU A 367 -15.66 -28.92 -24.86
C GLU A 367 -16.62 -28.64 -23.68
N ALA A 368 -16.11 -28.10 -22.56
CA ALA A 368 -16.93 -27.76 -21.39
C ALA A 368 -17.70 -26.44 -21.55
N LEU A 369 -17.17 -25.50 -22.35
CA LEU A 369 -17.62 -24.12 -22.47
C LEU A 369 -19.12 -23.94 -22.87
N PRO A 370 -19.73 -24.73 -23.77
CA PRO A 370 -21.15 -24.59 -24.11
C PRO A 370 -22.09 -24.80 -22.90
N ALA A 371 -21.69 -25.58 -21.89
CA ALA A 371 -22.48 -25.80 -20.69
C ALA A 371 -22.54 -24.56 -19.76
N LEU A 372 -21.57 -23.65 -19.86
CA LEU A 372 -21.57 -22.37 -19.15
C LEU A 372 -22.48 -21.35 -19.86
N TYR A 373 -22.31 -21.17 -21.17
CA TYR A 373 -23.16 -20.29 -21.98
C TYR A 373 -24.64 -20.72 -22.02
N ALA A 374 -24.95 -21.99 -21.78
CA ALA A 374 -26.32 -22.48 -21.63
C ALA A 374 -27.00 -22.01 -20.32
N GLN A 375 -26.23 -21.56 -19.33
CA GLN A 375 -26.70 -21.17 -17.99
C GLN A 375 -26.54 -19.68 -17.69
N ILE A 376 -25.53 -19.02 -18.28
CA ILE A 376 -25.25 -17.60 -18.11
C ILE A 376 -25.54 -16.86 -19.42
N PRO A 377 -26.43 -15.85 -19.45
CA PRO A 377 -26.64 -15.03 -20.63
C PRO A 377 -25.34 -14.35 -21.07
N ALA A 378 -25.05 -14.29 -22.37
CA ALA A 378 -23.83 -13.66 -22.88
C ALA A 378 -23.65 -12.19 -22.45
N ALA A 379 -24.74 -11.46 -22.19
CA ALA A 379 -24.70 -10.09 -21.66
C ALA A 379 -24.32 -10.00 -20.16
N ASN A 380 -24.16 -11.13 -19.47
CA ASN A 380 -23.69 -11.24 -18.08
C ASN A 380 -22.27 -11.85 -17.99
N ILE A 381 -21.64 -12.19 -19.11
CA ILE A 381 -20.23 -12.58 -19.18
C ILE A 381 -19.44 -11.33 -19.58
N SER A 382 -18.34 -11.02 -18.87
CA SER A 382 -17.45 -9.89 -19.18
C SER A 382 -16.31 -10.35 -20.08
N ILE A 383 -15.58 -11.38 -19.64
CA ILE A 383 -14.60 -12.11 -20.44
C ILE A 383 -14.56 -13.58 -19.98
N ILE A 384 -14.23 -14.48 -20.90
CA ILE A 384 -13.69 -15.80 -20.59
C ILE A 384 -12.34 -15.85 -21.31
N GLU A 385 -11.29 -16.35 -20.66
CA GLU A 385 -9.96 -16.41 -21.26
C GLU A 385 -9.22 -17.66 -20.75
N LEU A 386 -8.44 -18.28 -21.64
CA LEU A 386 -7.56 -19.39 -21.32
C LEU A 386 -6.13 -18.98 -21.66
N ASP A 387 -5.39 -18.53 -20.65
CA ASP A 387 -4.00 -18.07 -20.73
C ASP A 387 -3.00 -19.24 -20.69
N TRP A 388 -1.80 -19.04 -21.26
CA TRP A 388 -0.61 -19.83 -20.93
C TRP A 388 0.58 -18.92 -20.55
N GLN A 389 1.27 -19.26 -19.45
CA GLN A 389 2.55 -18.66 -19.08
C GLN A 389 3.69 -19.69 -19.19
N PRO A 390 4.53 -19.60 -20.24
CA PRO A 390 5.75 -20.39 -20.32
C PRO A 390 6.83 -19.88 -19.34
N ILE A 391 7.39 -20.80 -18.56
CA ILE A 391 8.48 -20.56 -17.59
C ILE A 391 9.60 -21.59 -17.90
N GLY A 392 10.59 -21.14 -18.66
CA GLY A 392 11.72 -21.95 -19.11
C GLY A 392 12.96 -21.85 -18.23
N SER A 393 14.01 -22.56 -18.64
CA SER A 393 15.28 -22.62 -17.91
C SER A 393 15.97 -21.27 -17.73
N LEU A 394 15.83 -20.31 -18.66
CA LEU A 394 16.35 -18.94 -18.48
C LEU A 394 15.78 -18.27 -17.23
N TRP A 395 14.46 -18.28 -17.08
CA TRP A 395 13.75 -17.73 -15.91
C TRP A 395 14.18 -18.40 -14.61
N LEU A 396 14.22 -19.74 -14.60
CA LEU A 396 14.54 -20.52 -13.41
C LEU A 396 16.02 -20.37 -13.00
N ASN A 397 16.93 -20.26 -13.97
CA ASN A 397 18.34 -19.98 -13.71
C ASN A 397 18.54 -18.55 -13.18
N ALA A 398 17.82 -17.56 -13.72
CA ALA A 398 17.86 -16.18 -13.24
C ALA A 398 17.32 -16.05 -11.79
N SER A 399 16.20 -16.73 -11.49
CA SER A 399 15.65 -16.90 -10.13
C SER A 399 16.70 -17.52 -9.17
N ALA A 400 17.29 -18.64 -9.56
CA ALA A 400 18.32 -19.32 -8.76
C ALA A 400 19.54 -18.41 -8.49
N ALA A 401 19.98 -17.65 -9.49
CA ALA A 401 21.11 -16.70 -9.36
C ALA A 401 20.86 -15.57 -8.35
N LYS A 402 19.59 -15.13 -8.19
CA LYS A 402 19.20 -14.15 -7.14
C LYS A 402 19.23 -14.77 -5.73
N GLY A 403 19.21 -16.09 -5.62
CA GLY A 403 19.19 -16.86 -4.37
C GLY A 403 17.94 -17.75 -4.21
N GLY A 404 17.06 -17.77 -5.22
CA GLY A 404 15.84 -18.57 -5.22
C GLY A 404 14.75 -18.07 -4.27
N ASN A 405 13.60 -18.74 -4.37
CA ASN A 405 12.35 -18.39 -3.70
C ASN A 405 11.62 -19.67 -3.23
N ALA A 406 10.38 -19.54 -2.74
CA ALA A 406 9.62 -20.64 -2.19
C ALA A 406 8.94 -21.55 -3.24
N LEU A 407 8.83 -21.12 -4.51
CA LEU A 407 7.96 -21.73 -5.52
C LEU A 407 8.34 -23.16 -5.93
N GLY A 408 9.58 -23.60 -5.68
CA GLY A 408 9.98 -25.01 -5.83
C GLY A 408 10.15 -25.52 -7.27
N LEU A 409 10.09 -24.64 -8.26
CA LEU A 409 10.28 -24.97 -9.67
C LEU A 409 11.71 -25.46 -9.97
N ASP A 410 11.81 -26.56 -10.72
CA ASP A 410 13.06 -27.27 -11.00
C ASP A 410 13.39 -27.22 -12.50
N SER A 411 14.46 -26.50 -12.85
CA SER A 411 14.90 -26.30 -14.24
C SER A 411 15.32 -27.57 -14.97
N SER A 412 15.49 -28.70 -14.26
CA SER A 412 15.79 -30.01 -14.86
C SER A 412 14.56 -30.75 -15.38
N LYS A 413 13.33 -30.37 -14.97
CA LYS A 413 12.11 -31.02 -15.45
C LYS A 413 11.72 -30.64 -16.89
N GLY A 414 12.06 -29.43 -17.34
CA GLY A 414 11.69 -28.89 -18.65
C GLY A 414 11.13 -27.46 -18.59
N THR A 415 10.42 -27.04 -19.65
CA THR A 415 9.59 -25.82 -19.59
C THR A 415 8.32 -26.14 -18.82
N TYR A 416 8.09 -25.42 -17.72
CA TYR A 416 6.77 -25.36 -17.10
C TYR A 416 5.89 -24.47 -17.97
N LEU A 417 4.78 -25.01 -18.46
CA LEU A 417 3.73 -24.23 -19.09
C LEU A 417 2.55 -24.20 -18.13
N CYS A 418 2.52 -23.14 -17.32
CA CYS A 418 1.34 -22.83 -16.51
C CYS A 418 0.21 -22.38 -17.45
N TYR A 419 -1.03 -22.66 -17.09
CA TYR A 419 -2.22 -22.08 -17.70
C TYR A 419 -3.08 -21.41 -16.63
N ALA A 420 -3.92 -20.45 -17.04
CA ALA A 420 -4.97 -19.91 -16.19
C ALA A 420 -6.32 -19.96 -16.91
N GLU A 421 -7.33 -20.49 -16.23
CA GLU A 421 -8.74 -20.40 -16.60
C GLU A 421 -9.29 -19.12 -15.97
N VAL A 422 -9.72 -18.15 -16.78
CA VAL A 422 -10.25 -16.86 -16.32
C VAL A 422 -11.73 -16.77 -16.71
N VAL A 423 -12.59 -16.44 -15.74
CA VAL A 423 -14.00 -16.13 -16.01
C VAL A 423 -14.39 -14.88 -15.22
N GLU A 424 -14.76 -13.81 -15.94
CA GLU A 424 -15.40 -12.64 -15.36
C GLU A 424 -16.90 -12.60 -15.71
N TRP A 425 -17.75 -12.25 -14.74
CA TRP A 425 -19.21 -12.14 -14.94
C TRP A 425 -19.83 -10.96 -14.19
N ILE A 426 -21.08 -10.64 -14.52
CA ILE A 426 -21.82 -9.51 -13.95
C ILE A 426 -23.04 -10.03 -13.18
N GLY A 427 -22.99 -9.88 -11.85
CA GLY A 427 -24.10 -10.12 -10.94
C GLY A 427 -23.99 -11.43 -10.15
N SER A 428 -24.28 -11.36 -8.85
CA SER A 428 -24.06 -12.45 -7.88
C SER A 428 -25.00 -13.66 -8.01
N SER A 429 -25.83 -13.70 -9.05
CA SER A 429 -26.74 -14.82 -9.33
C SER A 429 -26.06 -16.01 -10.01
N TYR A 430 -24.85 -15.81 -10.53
CA TYR A 430 -24.12 -16.82 -11.31
C TYR A 430 -22.91 -17.40 -10.57
N ASP A 431 -22.59 -16.92 -9.37
CA ASP A 431 -21.34 -17.22 -8.66
C ASP A 431 -21.11 -18.72 -8.44
N ASN A 432 -22.15 -19.44 -8.03
CA ASN A 432 -22.09 -20.89 -7.86
C ASN A 432 -21.96 -21.62 -9.21
N ILE A 433 -22.60 -21.13 -10.27
CA ILE A 433 -22.56 -21.74 -11.61
C ILE A 433 -21.15 -21.64 -12.18
N VAL A 434 -20.50 -20.47 -12.05
CA VAL A 434 -19.11 -20.28 -12.47
C VAL A 434 -18.15 -21.10 -11.60
N ALA A 435 -18.34 -21.12 -10.27
CA ALA A 435 -17.49 -21.90 -9.37
C ALA A 435 -17.57 -23.42 -9.61
N GLU A 436 -18.77 -23.97 -9.82
CA GLU A 436 -18.97 -25.40 -10.11
C GLU A 436 -18.46 -25.78 -11.51
N TRP A 437 -18.67 -24.91 -12.52
CA TRP A 437 -18.15 -25.13 -13.87
C TRP A 437 -16.63 -25.06 -13.93
N THR A 438 -16.00 -24.08 -13.28
CA THR A 438 -14.53 -23.98 -13.22
C THR A 438 -13.93 -25.14 -12.45
N GLU A 439 -14.38 -25.45 -11.22
CA GLU A 439 -13.82 -26.58 -10.46
C GLU A 439 -13.93 -27.92 -11.22
N SER A 440 -15.04 -28.17 -11.91
CA SER A 440 -15.19 -29.39 -12.73
C SER A 440 -14.35 -29.41 -14.01
N THR A 441 -14.22 -28.27 -14.70
CA THR A 441 -13.38 -28.12 -15.92
C THR A 441 -11.89 -28.27 -15.59
N THR A 442 -11.41 -27.59 -14.54
CA THR A 442 -10.04 -27.74 -14.03
C THR A 442 -9.73 -29.18 -13.63
N TYR A 443 -10.66 -29.91 -13.00
CA TYR A 443 -10.44 -31.34 -12.71
C TYR A 443 -10.40 -32.21 -13.99
N ALA A 444 -11.20 -31.90 -15.01
CA ALA A 444 -11.15 -32.60 -16.29
C ALA A 444 -9.78 -32.40 -16.98
N ILE A 445 -9.32 -31.15 -17.12
CA ILE A 445 -8.00 -30.80 -17.68
C ILE A 445 -6.88 -31.50 -16.90
N ASN A 446 -6.93 -31.43 -15.57
CA ASN A 446 -5.94 -32.07 -14.71
C ASN A 446 -5.94 -33.61 -14.81
N ASN A 447 -7.06 -34.24 -15.12
CA ASN A 447 -7.12 -35.70 -15.32
C ASN A 447 -6.61 -36.10 -16.71
N ALA A 448 -6.94 -35.34 -17.76
CA ALA A 448 -6.45 -35.57 -19.11
C ALA A 448 -4.93 -35.36 -19.23
N THR A 449 -4.40 -34.28 -18.64
CA THR A 449 -2.95 -34.00 -18.61
C THR A 449 -2.16 -35.00 -17.74
N LYS A 450 -2.77 -35.59 -16.69
CA LYS A 450 -2.20 -36.75 -15.97
C LYS A 450 -2.16 -38.00 -16.83
N ALA A 451 -3.24 -38.29 -17.56
CA ALA A 451 -3.29 -39.45 -18.47
C ALA A 451 -2.25 -39.35 -19.61
N ALA A 452 -1.94 -38.13 -20.07
CA ALA A 452 -0.86 -37.87 -21.02
C ALA A 452 0.56 -37.86 -20.39
N GLY A 453 0.68 -37.92 -19.06
CA GLY A 453 1.97 -37.86 -18.35
C GLY A 453 2.64 -36.48 -18.37
N LEU A 454 1.87 -35.40 -18.57
CA LEU A 454 2.37 -34.03 -18.71
C LEU A 454 2.08 -33.14 -17.48
N TYR A 455 1.11 -33.51 -16.64
CA TYR A 455 0.70 -32.75 -15.45
C TYR A 455 1.83 -32.55 -14.43
N ASP A 456 1.94 -31.33 -13.88
CA ASP A 456 2.68 -31.05 -12.65
C ASP A 456 1.74 -30.45 -11.59
N SER A 457 2.05 -30.69 -10.31
CA SER A 457 1.25 -30.22 -9.17
C SER A 457 1.42 -28.74 -8.83
N PHE A 458 2.35 -28.04 -9.49
CA PHE A 458 2.51 -26.59 -9.30
C PHE A 458 1.27 -25.82 -9.76
N ASN A 459 0.70 -25.03 -8.84
CA ASN A 459 -0.29 -24.01 -9.14
C ASN A 459 0.33 -22.67 -8.73
N TYR A 460 0.21 -21.63 -9.55
CA TYR A 460 0.80 -20.32 -9.24
C TYR A 460 -0.11 -19.50 -8.31
N MET A 461 0.47 -18.93 -7.25
CA MET A 461 -0.27 -18.28 -6.16
C MET A 461 -1.04 -17.01 -6.56
N GLY A 462 -0.70 -16.35 -7.66
CA GLY A 462 -1.43 -15.15 -8.10
C GLY A 462 -2.79 -15.47 -8.74
N ASP A 463 -2.91 -16.64 -9.39
CA ASP A 463 -3.92 -16.89 -10.42
C ASP A 463 -4.77 -18.12 -10.06
N ALA A 464 -4.89 -18.46 -8.76
CA ALA A 464 -5.46 -19.73 -8.30
C ALA A 464 -6.75 -19.56 -7.49
N ALA A 465 -7.71 -20.45 -7.74
CA ALA A 465 -8.99 -20.46 -7.05
C ALA A 465 -8.88 -20.99 -5.62
N GLY A 466 -9.86 -20.63 -4.79
CA GLY A 466 -9.92 -21.05 -3.39
C GLY A 466 -9.88 -22.57 -3.18
N PHE A 467 -10.35 -23.38 -4.15
CA PHE A 467 -10.34 -24.84 -4.07
C PHE A 467 -8.97 -25.50 -4.27
N GLN A 468 -7.95 -24.75 -4.68
CA GLN A 468 -6.65 -25.29 -5.07
C GLN A 468 -5.65 -25.38 -3.92
N SER A 469 -4.81 -26.41 -3.91
CA SER A 469 -3.64 -26.48 -3.01
C SER A 469 -2.42 -25.88 -3.69
N MET A 470 -1.79 -24.91 -3.04
CA MET A 470 -0.67 -24.14 -3.60
C MET A 470 0.67 -24.70 -3.14
N PHE A 471 0.87 -24.77 -1.83
CA PHE A 471 2.15 -25.11 -1.22
C PHE A 471 2.60 -26.55 -1.46
N THR A 472 1.66 -27.49 -1.64
CA THR A 472 1.96 -28.87 -2.06
C THR A 472 2.65 -28.89 -3.43
N GLY A 473 2.27 -27.99 -4.33
CA GLY A 473 2.88 -27.80 -5.65
C GLY A 473 4.31 -27.27 -5.63
N TYR A 474 4.74 -26.66 -4.51
CA TYR A 474 6.13 -26.21 -4.32
C TYR A 474 7.08 -27.34 -3.89
N GLY A 475 6.55 -28.56 -3.71
CA GLY A 475 7.32 -29.72 -3.25
C GLY A 475 7.54 -29.76 -1.75
N ALA A 476 7.52 -30.98 -1.19
CA ALA A 476 7.49 -31.24 0.25
C ALA A 476 8.64 -30.56 1.04
N THR A 477 9.82 -30.37 0.45
CA THR A 477 10.94 -29.68 1.10
C THR A 477 10.66 -28.20 1.33
N ASN A 478 10.07 -27.49 0.35
CA ASN A 478 9.73 -26.08 0.49
C ASN A 478 8.48 -25.90 1.36
N GLU A 479 7.47 -26.77 1.20
CA GLU A 479 6.29 -26.81 2.07
C GLU A 479 6.67 -26.99 3.55
N ALA A 480 7.51 -27.98 3.87
CA ALA A 480 8.01 -28.20 5.23
C ALA A 480 8.87 -27.06 5.75
N LYS A 481 9.63 -26.37 4.88
CA LYS A 481 10.43 -25.19 5.24
C LYS A 481 9.54 -23.98 5.55
N LEU A 482 8.49 -23.72 4.77
CA LEU A 482 7.49 -22.68 5.04
C LEU A 482 6.75 -22.96 6.36
N LEU A 483 6.29 -24.21 6.57
CA LEU A 483 5.72 -24.68 7.84
C LEU A 483 6.68 -24.52 9.03
N SER A 484 7.97 -24.76 8.83
CA SER A 484 8.98 -24.54 9.87
C SER A 484 9.08 -23.06 10.23
N ILE A 485 9.14 -22.17 9.22
CA ILE A 485 9.33 -20.73 9.41
C ILE A 485 8.10 -20.09 10.06
N SER A 486 6.88 -20.44 9.67
CA SER A 486 5.65 -19.93 10.29
C SER A 486 5.46 -20.38 11.74
N ARG A 487 6.20 -21.40 12.19
CA ARG A 487 6.22 -21.89 13.58
C ARG A 487 7.42 -21.38 14.40
N LYS A 488 8.29 -20.54 13.84
CA LYS A 488 9.46 -19.99 14.57
C LYS A 488 9.09 -18.84 15.51
N LYS A 489 10.07 -18.45 16.34
CA LYS A 489 10.00 -17.39 17.39
C LYS A 489 9.51 -16.01 16.92
N TYR A 490 9.40 -15.76 15.61
CA TYR A 490 8.70 -14.59 15.07
C TYR A 490 7.19 -14.58 15.38
N TYR A 491 6.60 -15.75 15.61
CA TYR A 491 5.15 -15.97 15.79
C TYR A 491 4.83 -16.69 17.12
N PRO A 492 5.13 -16.11 18.30
CA PRO A 492 4.83 -16.73 19.59
C PRO A 492 3.34 -16.55 19.94
N GLY A 493 2.45 -17.27 19.25
CA GLY A 493 1.00 -17.24 19.46
C GLY A 493 0.20 -17.65 18.23
N THR A 494 -1.07 -18.02 18.43
CA THR A 494 -2.04 -18.51 17.42
C THR A 494 -2.45 -17.52 16.33
N ALA A 495 -2.03 -16.26 16.43
CA ALA A 495 -2.49 -15.17 15.57
C ALA A 495 -2.13 -15.31 14.08
N TRP A 496 -1.16 -16.15 13.71
CA TRP A 496 -0.70 -16.37 12.33
C TRP A 496 -0.48 -17.85 12.03
N ASN A 497 -1.57 -18.64 12.07
CA ASN A 497 -1.53 -20.07 11.77
C ASN A 497 -1.56 -20.34 10.26
N LEU A 498 -0.43 -20.79 9.70
CA LEU A 498 -0.33 -21.33 8.34
C LEU A 498 -1.09 -22.67 8.24
N ASN A 499 -2.42 -22.60 8.08
CA ASN A 499 -3.31 -23.75 7.92
C ASN A 499 -3.20 -24.32 6.49
N LEU A 500 -2.18 -25.14 6.23
CA LEU A 500 -2.01 -25.89 4.98
C LEU A 500 -3.05 -27.03 4.85
N ARG A 501 -4.32 -26.67 4.65
CA ARG A 501 -5.43 -27.63 4.48
C ARG A 501 -6.36 -27.22 3.35
N ALA A 502 -5.98 -27.59 2.13
CA ALA A 502 -6.98 -27.87 1.12
C ALA A 502 -7.78 -29.12 1.54
N LYS A 503 -9.10 -28.98 1.69
CA LYS A 503 -10.07 -30.09 1.72
C LYS A 503 -11.39 -29.61 1.14
N GLY A 504 -11.72 -30.09 -0.06
CA GLY A 504 -13.03 -29.87 -0.68
C GLY A 504 -14.14 -30.73 -0.07
N ALA A 505 -15.32 -30.63 -0.69
CA ALA A 505 -16.60 -31.27 -0.35
C ALA A 505 -17.26 -30.82 0.97
N GLY A 506 -18.24 -29.90 0.84
CA GLY A 506 -19.32 -29.74 1.83
C GLY A 506 -19.13 -28.68 2.92
N GLY A 507 -19.20 -27.40 2.55
CA GLY A 507 -19.32 -26.28 3.49
C GLY A 507 -18.08 -25.36 3.52
N HIS A 508 -18.27 -24.12 3.09
CA HIS A 508 -17.20 -23.14 2.82
C HIS A 508 -16.23 -22.94 4.01
N LYS A 509 -14.98 -23.41 3.85
CA LYS A 509 -13.85 -23.11 4.73
C LYS A 509 -12.54 -23.05 3.94
N TRP A 510 -12.33 -21.94 3.23
CA TRP A 510 -11.03 -21.59 2.67
C TRP A 510 -10.16 -20.84 3.70
N ILE A 511 -9.08 -20.19 3.25
CA ILE A 511 -8.17 -19.46 4.11
C ILE A 511 -8.82 -18.15 4.58
N GLU A 512 -9.74 -18.26 5.55
CA GLU A 512 -9.88 -17.25 6.60
C GLU A 512 -8.47 -16.95 7.16
N CYS A 513 -8.21 -15.72 7.61
CA CYS A 513 -7.17 -15.47 8.61
C CYS A 513 -7.61 -16.08 9.95
N ARG A 514 -7.66 -17.42 10.00
CA ARG A 514 -8.38 -18.20 11.01
C ARG A 514 -7.54 -18.32 12.28
N ILE A 515 -7.66 -17.30 13.12
CA ILE A 515 -7.27 -17.35 14.53
C ILE A 515 -8.24 -18.29 15.27
N ASP A 516 -8.19 -19.59 14.94
CA ASP A 516 -8.87 -20.67 15.66
C ASP A 516 -8.15 -20.86 17.00
N MET A 517 -8.53 -20.04 17.98
CA MET A 517 -8.21 -20.23 19.38
C MET A 517 -9.04 -21.41 19.90
N ASP A 518 -8.42 -22.60 19.95
CA ASP A 518 -9.05 -23.80 20.51
C ASP A 518 -9.37 -23.57 22.00
N ARG A 519 -10.65 -23.32 22.27
CA ARG A 519 -11.23 -23.05 23.60
C ARG A 519 -11.11 -24.22 24.59
N THR A 520 -10.51 -25.35 24.22
CA THR A 520 -10.45 -26.57 25.05
C THR A 520 -9.09 -26.86 25.71
N SER A 521 -8.02 -26.11 25.39
CA SER A 521 -6.67 -26.37 25.92
C SER A 521 -6.41 -25.77 27.32
N THR A 522 -6.97 -26.41 28.36
CA THR A 522 -7.01 -25.96 29.78
C THR A 522 -5.67 -25.92 30.54
N ASN A 523 -4.52 -25.75 29.88
CA ASN A 523 -3.19 -26.06 30.45
C ASN A 523 -2.11 -24.96 30.37
N PHE A 524 -2.49 -23.67 30.47
CA PHE A 524 -1.52 -22.55 30.50
C PHE A 524 -1.33 -21.88 31.89
N LEU A 525 -2.20 -22.16 32.87
CA LEU A 525 -2.24 -21.45 34.17
C LEU A 525 -1.21 -21.94 35.23
N ALA A 526 -0.30 -22.85 34.88
CA ALA A 526 0.49 -23.61 35.85
C ALA A 526 1.93 -23.11 36.13
N ARG A 527 2.36 -21.95 35.58
CA ARG A 527 3.78 -21.50 35.68
C ARG A 527 4.03 -20.00 35.97
N TYR A 528 3.07 -19.28 36.56
CA TYR A 528 3.34 -17.97 37.16
C TYR A 528 2.66 -17.84 38.53
N GLN A 529 3.44 -17.44 39.54
CA GLN A 529 2.95 -17.06 40.86
C GLN A 529 3.78 -15.88 41.39
N LEU A 530 3.15 -14.73 41.58
CA LEU A 530 3.56 -13.69 42.53
C LEU A 530 2.28 -13.00 43.03
N TYR A 531 2.22 -12.72 44.32
CA TYR A 531 1.03 -12.20 44.99
C TYR A 531 1.00 -10.67 44.95
N ALA A 532 -0.20 -10.08 44.90
CA ALA A 532 -0.44 -8.67 45.14
C ALA A 532 -1.05 -8.48 46.54
N ASP A 533 -0.52 -7.51 47.29
CA ASP A 533 -1.09 -6.98 48.53
C ASP A 533 -1.85 -5.68 48.19
N PRO A 534 -3.08 -5.44 48.68
CA PRO A 534 -3.87 -4.27 48.29
C PRO A 534 -3.23 -2.90 48.60
N ASP A 535 -2.49 -2.78 49.71
CA ASP A 535 -2.20 -1.47 50.31
C ASP A 535 -0.79 -0.91 50.05
N VAL A 536 0.13 -1.70 49.46
CA VAL A 536 1.51 -1.25 49.19
C VAL A 536 1.97 -1.61 47.77
N ARG A 537 2.46 -0.61 47.03
CA ARG A 537 2.90 -0.77 45.64
C ARG A 537 4.20 -1.59 45.50
N LEU A 538 4.12 -2.60 44.62
CA LEU A 538 5.20 -3.28 43.88
C LEU A 538 6.04 -4.37 44.60
N LEU A 539 6.17 -5.55 43.96
CA LEU A 539 7.36 -6.43 44.04
C LEU A 539 7.52 -7.24 42.73
N ILE A 540 8.75 -7.63 42.37
CA ILE A 540 9.15 -8.20 41.05
C ILE A 540 10.25 -9.27 41.24
N CYS A 541 10.49 -10.11 40.20
CA CYS A 541 11.75 -10.82 39.82
C CYS A 541 11.66 -12.36 39.91
N CYS A 542 12.37 -13.20 39.12
CA CYS A 542 13.49 -13.01 38.16
C CYS A 542 13.40 -14.03 36.97
N TRP A 543 14.52 -14.51 36.39
CA TRP A 543 15.11 -14.10 35.10
C TRP A 543 15.86 -15.31 34.47
N PRO A 544 16.40 -15.27 33.22
CA PRO A 544 17.68 -14.58 32.91
C PRO A 544 17.67 -13.88 31.51
N GLU A 545 18.58 -12.98 31.09
CA GLU A 545 19.87 -12.48 31.59
C GLU A 545 19.93 -10.93 31.41
N CYS A 546 20.43 -10.14 32.40
CA CYS A 546 21.02 -8.77 32.26
C CYS A 546 20.21 -7.65 31.53
N GLY A 547 19.81 -6.47 32.03
CA GLY A 547 19.99 -5.61 33.23
C GLY A 547 18.89 -4.52 33.14
N PHE A 548 18.25 -3.94 34.17
CA PHE A 548 18.37 -3.94 35.64
C PHE A 548 16.99 -3.60 36.27
N ALA A 549 16.89 -3.48 37.61
CA ALA A 549 15.71 -2.96 38.34
C ALA A 549 16.06 -1.67 39.12
N LEU A 550 15.07 -0.84 39.50
CA LEU A 550 15.32 0.48 40.10
C LEU A 550 14.42 0.76 41.33
N SER A 551 15.06 1.04 42.47
CA SER A 551 14.49 1.71 43.65
C SER A 551 15.55 2.61 44.27
N THR A 552 15.15 3.72 44.89
CA THR A 552 15.97 4.95 44.95
C THR A 552 16.87 5.11 46.18
N ALA A 553 17.00 4.11 47.05
CA ALA A 553 17.81 4.20 48.28
C ALA A 553 18.68 2.96 48.56
N ARG A 554 20.01 3.15 48.48
CA ARG A 554 21.06 2.14 48.77
C ARG A 554 20.92 1.48 50.15
N SER A 555 20.49 2.24 51.16
CA SER A 555 20.25 1.73 52.52
C SER A 555 19.09 0.74 52.58
N GLN A 556 17.96 1.05 51.93
CA GLN A 556 16.75 0.24 51.95
C GLN A 556 16.93 -1.09 51.21
N VAL A 557 17.62 -1.10 50.06
CA VAL A 557 17.94 -2.35 49.35
C VAL A 557 18.81 -3.26 50.23
N THR A 558 19.82 -2.70 50.91
CA THR A 558 20.74 -3.47 51.74
C THR A 558 20.06 -4.06 52.98
N SER A 559 19.16 -3.31 53.63
CA SER A 559 18.36 -3.86 54.75
C SER A 559 17.32 -4.87 54.27
N HIS A 560 16.63 -4.65 53.15
CA HIS A 560 15.64 -5.60 52.63
C HIS A 560 16.27 -6.96 52.30
N LEU A 561 17.43 -6.98 51.64
CA LEU A 561 18.17 -8.22 51.35
C LEU A 561 18.65 -8.94 52.62
N ARG A 562 19.04 -8.19 53.66
CA ARG A 562 19.44 -8.75 54.97
C ARG A 562 18.23 -9.30 55.75
N ASP A 563 17.16 -8.53 55.86
CA ASP A 563 16.11 -8.75 56.86
C ASP A 563 14.92 -9.57 56.32
N LYS A 564 14.53 -9.38 55.06
CA LYS A 564 13.49 -10.19 54.39
C LYS A 564 14.04 -11.46 53.75
N HIS A 565 15.28 -11.43 53.23
CA HIS A 565 15.84 -12.52 52.42
C HIS A 565 17.09 -13.20 53.01
N ARG A 566 17.59 -12.74 54.17
CA ARG A 566 18.73 -13.33 54.90
C ARG A 566 20.01 -13.50 54.07
N VAL A 567 20.24 -12.63 53.08
CA VAL A 567 21.41 -12.70 52.20
C VAL A 567 22.71 -12.48 52.99
N PRO A 568 23.76 -13.31 52.79
CA PRO A 568 25.03 -13.18 53.50
C PRO A 568 25.71 -11.80 53.41
N GLU A 569 26.53 -11.52 54.43
CA GLU A 569 27.19 -10.22 54.65
C GLU A 569 28.28 -9.92 53.61
N ASP A 570 28.98 -10.96 53.17
CA ASP A 570 29.97 -10.99 52.10
C ASP A 570 29.36 -10.65 50.73
N LEU A 571 28.32 -11.36 50.30
CA LEU A 571 27.56 -11.05 49.07
C LEU A 571 27.00 -9.62 49.05
N ARG A 572 26.48 -9.12 50.19
CA ARG A 572 26.01 -7.73 50.31
C ARG A 572 27.13 -6.69 50.21
N LYS A 573 28.37 -7.04 50.59
CA LYS A 573 29.55 -6.16 50.46
C LYS A 573 30.08 -6.10 49.03
N GLY A 574 30.04 -7.20 48.28
CA GLY A 574 30.37 -7.19 46.85
C GLY A 574 29.47 -6.23 46.06
N LEU A 575 28.15 -6.45 46.14
CA LEU A 575 27.12 -5.64 45.45
C LEU A 575 27.11 -4.15 45.81
N THR A 576 27.84 -3.72 46.85
CA THR A 576 27.94 -2.31 47.24
C THR A 576 29.29 -1.66 46.87
N HIS A 577 30.22 -2.39 46.25
CA HIS A 577 31.46 -1.85 45.71
C HIS A 577 31.25 -1.16 44.34
N ASP A 578 30.44 -1.75 43.47
CA ASP A 578 30.32 -1.31 42.07
C ASP A 578 29.58 0.03 41.91
N PHE A 579 28.61 0.32 42.79
CA PHE A 579 27.91 1.61 42.89
C PHE A 579 28.79 2.78 43.41
N LYS A 580 30.10 2.75 43.18
CA LYS A 580 31.05 3.79 43.61
C LYS A 580 31.81 4.45 42.45
N TYR A 581 31.73 3.90 41.23
CA TYR A 581 32.54 4.34 40.09
C TYR A 581 31.79 4.34 38.74
N ASP A 582 30.69 5.09 38.62
CA ASP A 582 30.51 5.99 37.47
C ASP A 582 29.37 7.01 37.71
N HIS A 583 29.67 8.32 37.76
CA HIS A 583 28.70 9.43 37.71
C HIS A 583 29.41 10.82 37.78
N GLN A 584 29.86 11.36 36.65
CA GLN A 584 29.98 12.82 36.43
C GLN A 584 29.70 13.22 34.97
N ALA A 585 28.43 13.12 34.54
CA ALA A 585 27.96 13.79 33.33
C ALA A 585 27.53 15.23 33.67
N LYS A 586 28.24 16.23 33.14
CA LYS A 586 27.86 17.65 33.27
C LYS A 586 26.77 18.02 32.26
N VAL A 587 25.77 18.78 32.69
CA VAL A 587 24.80 19.42 31.80
C VAL A 587 25.42 20.70 31.21
N PRO A 588 25.43 20.91 29.89
CA PRO A 588 25.83 22.19 29.30
C PRO A 588 24.76 23.26 29.57
N GLN A 589 25.16 24.42 30.09
CA GLN A 589 24.28 25.59 30.14
C GLN A 589 24.39 26.38 28.83
N PHE A 590 23.27 26.55 28.13
CA PHE A 590 23.18 27.51 27.03
C PHE A 590 23.12 28.93 27.60
N HIS A 591 24.12 29.76 27.29
CA HIS A 591 24.14 31.16 27.71
C HIS A 591 23.25 32.04 26.81
N THR A 592 22.66 33.08 27.41
CA THR A 592 21.77 34.03 26.74
C THR A 592 22.46 34.97 25.74
N SER A 593 23.80 34.99 25.73
CA SER A 593 24.64 35.64 24.70
C SER A 593 24.33 35.13 23.29
N ASN A 594 24.31 33.81 23.12
CA ASN A 594 24.23 33.18 21.80
C ASN A 594 22.86 33.42 21.14
N TRP A 595 21.79 33.53 21.95
CA TRP A 595 20.46 33.93 21.48
C TRP A 595 20.42 35.40 20.98
N ARG A 596 21.23 36.29 21.56
CA ARG A 596 21.30 37.70 21.16
C ARG A 596 22.08 37.87 19.85
N GLN A 597 23.24 37.22 19.70
CA GLN A 597 24.02 37.24 18.45
C GLN A 597 23.20 36.71 17.26
N VAL A 598 22.51 35.57 17.40
CA VAL A 598 21.64 35.02 16.34
C VAL A 598 20.52 36.01 15.96
N SER A 599 19.89 36.65 16.95
CA SER A 599 18.86 37.67 16.70
C SER A 599 19.43 38.91 15.98
N ALA A 600 20.61 39.38 16.39
CA ALA A 600 21.27 40.55 15.81
C ALA A 600 21.67 40.33 14.34
N SER A 601 22.17 39.15 13.98
CA SER A 601 22.53 38.82 12.59
C SER A 601 21.29 38.77 11.68
N ILE A 602 20.18 38.17 12.14
CA ILE A 602 18.90 38.15 11.40
C ILE A 602 18.38 39.58 11.18
N CYS A 603 18.53 40.47 12.17
CA CYS A 603 18.17 41.89 12.05
C CYS A 603 19.09 42.66 11.07
N LYS A 604 20.37 42.29 10.95
CA LYS A 604 21.33 42.92 10.02
C LYS A 604 21.15 42.49 8.56
N GLU A 605 20.77 41.24 8.29
CA GLU A 605 20.53 40.80 6.90
C GLU A 605 19.17 41.25 6.33
N LYS A 606 18.08 41.09 7.09
CA LYS A 606 16.72 41.12 6.52
C LYS A 606 16.00 42.48 6.56
N PHE A 607 16.64 43.50 7.14
CA PHE A 607 16.06 44.83 7.31
C PHE A 607 16.98 45.92 6.76
N SER A 608 16.43 46.98 6.16
CA SER A 608 17.24 48.08 5.65
C SER A 608 17.88 48.88 6.78
N ALA A 609 18.92 49.65 6.47
CA ALA A 609 19.58 50.52 7.47
C ALA A 609 18.60 51.51 8.15
N LYS A 610 17.47 51.84 7.51
CA LYS A 610 16.43 52.72 8.06
C LYS A 610 15.49 51.98 9.05
N ASP A 611 15.27 50.69 8.84
CA ASP A 611 14.34 49.90 9.67
C ASP A 611 15.01 49.43 10.97
N ARG A 612 16.33 49.24 10.94
CA ARG A 612 17.16 48.87 12.11
C ARG A 612 17.13 49.90 13.24
N ALA A 613 16.85 51.18 12.93
CA ALA A 613 16.76 52.25 13.92
C ALA A 613 15.59 52.11 14.91
N ASN A 614 14.72 51.10 14.75
CA ASN A 614 13.65 50.76 15.69
C ASN A 614 14.05 49.64 16.67
N PHE A 615 15.29 49.16 16.63
CA PHE A 615 15.83 48.10 17.49
C PHE A 615 17.04 48.60 18.26
N ASP A 616 16.96 48.53 19.58
CA ASP A 616 17.98 49.04 20.50
C ASP A 616 19.18 48.06 20.53
N LEU A 617 20.27 48.42 19.87
CA LEU A 617 21.37 47.51 19.48
C LEU A 617 22.77 48.10 19.74
N GLU A 618 22.91 49.05 20.67
CA GLU A 618 24.19 49.76 20.91
C GLU A 618 25.30 48.88 21.53
N ASP A 619 24.96 47.77 22.21
CA ASP A 619 25.93 46.84 22.82
C ASP A 619 26.25 45.62 21.92
N SER A 620 27.24 45.76 21.04
CA SER A 620 28.07 44.62 20.56
C SER A 620 29.44 45.11 20.08
N GLY A 621 30.51 44.63 20.72
CA GLY A 621 31.89 45.03 20.45
C GLY A 621 32.51 44.39 19.21
N VAL A 622 33.68 44.87 18.81
CA VAL A 622 34.34 44.56 17.52
C VAL A 622 35.13 43.23 17.54
N GLU A 623 35.20 42.52 18.66
CA GLU A 623 36.07 41.33 18.81
C GLU A 623 35.43 39.99 18.38
N ASP A 624 34.11 39.92 18.21
CA ASP A 624 33.40 38.71 17.70
C ASP A 624 33.49 38.53 16.16
N MET A 625 34.50 39.11 15.50
CA MET A 625 34.52 39.30 14.03
C MET A 625 35.27 38.25 13.20
N GLU A 626 35.90 37.23 13.78
CA GLU A 626 36.61 36.19 12.99
C GLU A 626 35.72 35.01 12.54
N GLU A 627 34.54 34.80 13.12
CA GLU A 627 33.60 33.73 12.69
C GLU A 627 32.74 34.12 11.46
N GLU A 628 32.85 35.35 10.94
CA GLU A 628 32.00 35.83 9.82
C GLU A 628 32.15 34.99 8.54
N LEU A 629 33.36 34.52 8.22
CA LEU A 629 33.61 33.69 7.03
C LEU A 629 33.10 32.25 7.18
N ASP A 630 33.22 31.65 8.36
CA ASP A 630 32.67 30.30 8.61
C ASP A 630 31.14 30.33 8.71
N LEU A 631 30.55 31.41 9.23
CA LEU A 631 29.10 31.64 9.19
C LEU A 631 28.59 31.87 7.75
N ILE A 632 29.33 32.59 6.90
CA ILE A 632 29.02 32.72 5.47
C ILE A 632 29.16 31.36 4.77
N ALA A 633 30.23 30.60 5.02
CA ALA A 633 30.40 29.26 4.46
C ALA A 633 29.27 28.30 4.90
N MET A 634 28.82 28.37 6.16
CA MET A 634 27.63 27.67 6.64
C MET A 634 26.34 28.17 5.97
N ALA A 635 26.18 29.47 5.73
CA ALA A 635 25.02 30.03 5.05
C ALA A 635 24.94 29.60 3.57
N GLU A 636 26.07 29.62 2.85
CA GLU A 636 26.18 29.11 1.47
C GLU A 636 25.91 27.60 1.40
N GLN A 637 26.47 26.82 2.35
CA GLN A 637 26.14 25.39 2.47
C GLN A 637 24.65 25.15 2.81
N SER A 638 24.01 26.03 3.59
CA SER A 638 22.58 25.92 3.93
C SER A 638 21.64 26.24 2.76
N ASN A 639 22.09 27.05 1.78
CA ASN A 639 21.29 27.38 0.60
C ASN A 639 21.20 26.23 -0.41
N HIS A 640 22.10 25.23 -0.33
CA HIS A 640 22.03 24.02 -1.14
C HIS A 640 22.15 22.75 -0.29
N THR A 641 20.98 22.17 0.00
CA THR A 641 20.73 20.99 0.86
C THR A 641 20.78 21.31 2.37
N TYR A 642 19.90 20.78 3.22
CA TYR A 642 18.69 19.97 2.99
C TYR A 642 17.65 20.20 4.11
N ARG A 643 16.72 19.24 4.25
CA ARG A 643 15.70 19.14 5.31
C ARG A 643 16.20 19.49 6.73
N THR A 644 15.25 19.89 7.59
CA THR A 644 15.26 19.90 9.08
C THR A 644 15.23 21.28 9.78
N PHE A 645 14.43 22.22 9.24
CA PHE A 645 13.52 22.98 10.11
C PHE A 645 12.08 22.47 9.87
N ASN A 646 11.80 21.22 10.24
CA ASN A 646 11.23 20.79 11.53
C ASN A 646 9.73 21.12 11.73
N GLN A 647 8.94 20.05 11.74
CA GLN A 647 8.17 19.65 12.92
C GLN A 647 7.22 20.71 13.54
N ALA A 648 6.39 21.32 12.69
CA ALA A 648 5.08 21.84 13.09
C ALA A 648 3.90 21.22 12.29
N TYR A 649 4.18 20.33 11.33
CA TYR A 649 3.17 19.72 10.43
C TYR A 649 3.40 18.23 10.11
N ALA A 650 3.90 17.47 11.09
CA ALA A 650 3.13 16.28 11.45
C ALA A 650 2.00 16.84 12.35
N ASP A 651 0.71 16.78 11.98
CA ASP A 651 0.07 15.82 11.08
C ASP A 651 -0.62 16.44 9.83
N SER A 652 0.05 16.43 8.67
CA SER A 652 -0.65 16.26 7.37
C SER A 652 0.29 15.83 6.24
N SER A 653 -0.05 14.72 5.60
CA SER A 653 0.59 14.24 4.36
C SER A 653 -0.32 14.35 3.11
N THR A 654 -1.38 15.17 3.16
CA THR A 654 -2.39 15.28 2.08
C THR A 654 -2.61 16.69 1.54
N LEU A 655 -1.54 17.36 1.10
CA LEU A 655 -1.61 18.29 -0.02
C LEU A 655 -0.48 18.03 -1.02
N THR A 656 -0.74 17.13 -1.97
CA THR A 656 0.09 16.99 -3.17
C THR A 656 0.07 18.29 -3.99
N MET A 657 1.18 18.60 -4.67
CA MET A 657 1.29 19.80 -5.52
C MET A 657 0.15 19.93 -6.53
N ASN A 658 -0.32 18.82 -7.10
CA ASN A 658 -1.46 18.80 -8.01
C ASN A 658 -2.79 19.19 -7.33
N ALA A 659 -2.99 18.91 -6.03
CA ALA A 659 -4.18 19.32 -5.31
C ALA A 659 -4.18 20.83 -4.98
N LEU A 660 -3.01 21.41 -4.66
CA LEU A 660 -2.85 22.87 -4.55
C LEU A 660 -3.02 23.55 -5.91
N LEU A 661 -2.46 23.00 -6.99
CA LEU A 661 -2.68 23.50 -8.35
C LEU A 661 -4.17 23.41 -8.74
N HIS A 662 -4.87 22.30 -8.47
CA HIS A 662 -6.30 22.18 -8.78
C HIS A 662 -7.20 23.05 -7.90
N ARG A 663 -6.86 23.26 -6.61
CA ARG A 663 -7.60 24.18 -5.73
C ARG A 663 -7.32 25.63 -6.06
N ASN A 664 -6.08 26.02 -6.33
CA ASN A 664 -5.74 27.37 -6.80
C ASN A 664 -6.30 27.62 -8.21
N TYR A 665 -6.35 26.61 -9.09
CA TYR A 665 -7.04 26.71 -10.38
C TYR A 665 -8.54 26.89 -10.19
N ARG A 666 -9.21 26.07 -9.36
CA ARG A 666 -10.66 26.22 -9.09
C ARG A 666 -11.00 27.50 -8.33
N ALA A 667 -10.15 27.96 -7.41
CA ALA A 667 -10.33 29.23 -6.72
C ALA A 667 -10.05 30.41 -7.66
N SER A 668 -9.04 30.32 -8.53
CA SER A 668 -8.78 31.30 -9.59
C SER A 668 -9.92 31.35 -10.60
N GLU A 669 -10.47 30.22 -11.05
CA GLU A 669 -11.69 30.13 -11.87
C GLU A 669 -12.91 30.73 -11.16
N THR A 670 -13.09 30.41 -9.87
CA THR A 670 -14.19 30.95 -9.06
C THR A 670 -14.05 32.47 -8.92
N CYS A 671 -12.85 32.98 -8.66
CA CYS A 671 -12.57 34.42 -8.61
C CYS A 671 -12.64 35.10 -9.99
N ARG A 672 -12.18 34.46 -11.06
CA ARG A 672 -12.34 34.92 -12.45
C ARG A 672 -13.81 35.03 -12.84
N THR A 673 -14.63 34.08 -12.41
CA THR A 673 -16.08 34.09 -12.61
C THR A 673 -16.78 35.13 -11.74
N PHE A 674 -16.43 35.21 -10.45
CA PHE A 674 -17.05 36.10 -9.47
C PHE A 674 -16.71 37.57 -9.69
N PHE A 675 -15.44 37.90 -9.91
CA PHE A 675 -14.96 39.25 -10.25
C PHE A 675 -14.95 39.54 -11.76
N ARG A 676 -15.38 38.58 -12.60
CA ARG A 676 -15.43 38.67 -14.08
C ARG A 676 -14.10 39.08 -14.73
N PHE A 677 -12.96 38.64 -14.21
CA PHE A 677 -11.64 39.08 -14.68
C PHE A 677 -11.45 38.88 -16.18
N ASP A 678 -11.98 37.81 -16.79
CA ASP A 678 -11.86 37.60 -18.23
C ASP A 678 -12.67 38.58 -19.08
N TYR A 679 -13.78 39.11 -18.57
CA TYR A 679 -14.53 40.19 -19.20
C TYR A 679 -13.75 41.52 -19.12
N VAL A 680 -13.04 41.75 -18.01
CA VAL A 680 -12.17 42.92 -17.81
C VAL A 680 -10.92 42.86 -18.69
N LEU A 681 -10.34 41.67 -18.88
CA LEU A 681 -9.09 41.45 -19.62
C LEU A 681 -9.29 41.26 -21.13
N GLN A 682 -10.49 40.87 -21.60
CA GLN A 682 -10.80 40.73 -23.03
C GLN A 682 -10.68 42.03 -23.84
N GLY A 683 -10.59 43.20 -23.20
CA GLY A 683 -10.46 44.49 -23.88
C GLY A 683 -9.15 44.70 -24.67
N LYS A 684 -8.13 43.82 -24.55
CA LYS A 684 -6.78 44.06 -25.13
C LYS A 684 -6.02 42.83 -25.68
N ARG A 685 -6.54 42.14 -26.71
CA ARG A 685 -5.72 41.57 -27.83
C ARG A 685 -6.57 40.98 -28.98
N PRO A 686 -6.05 40.91 -30.23
CA PRO A 686 -6.75 40.30 -31.37
C PRO A 686 -6.85 38.77 -31.30
N ARG A 687 -7.78 38.18 -32.06
CA ARG A 687 -8.03 36.72 -32.10
C ARG A 687 -7.34 36.01 -33.27
N GLY A 688 -6.95 34.75 -33.05
CA GLY A 688 -6.58 33.76 -34.09
C GLY A 688 -7.64 32.66 -34.21
N VAL A 689 -7.63 31.90 -35.31
CA VAL A 689 -8.77 31.06 -35.73
C VAL A 689 -8.61 29.58 -35.33
N LEU A 690 -9.52 29.06 -34.49
CA LEU A 690 -9.90 27.63 -34.48
C LEU A 690 -11.24 27.34 -33.76
N GLU A 691 -12.24 28.22 -33.90
CA GLU A 691 -13.59 28.00 -33.34
C GLU A 691 -14.47 27.17 -34.29
N THR A 692 -14.48 25.84 -34.13
CA THR A 692 -15.46 24.97 -34.83
C THR A 692 -15.92 23.75 -34.01
N LEU A 693 -15.12 23.28 -33.05
CA LEU A 693 -15.52 22.21 -32.12
C LEU A 693 -16.51 22.68 -31.04
N SER A 694 -16.39 23.93 -30.59
CA SER A 694 -17.16 24.50 -29.47
C SER A 694 -18.69 24.49 -29.65
N LEU A 695 -19.16 24.52 -30.90
CA LEU A 695 -20.59 24.68 -31.22
C LEU A 695 -21.42 23.43 -30.91
N ARG A 696 -20.86 22.21 -31.04
CA ARG A 696 -21.62 20.97 -30.81
C ARG A 696 -21.97 20.71 -29.34
N MET A 697 -21.16 21.18 -28.40
CA MET A 697 -21.48 21.10 -26.96
C MET A 697 -22.63 22.05 -26.58
N LEU A 698 -22.71 23.23 -27.20
CA LEU A 698 -23.69 24.25 -26.86
C LEU A 698 -25.15 23.80 -27.13
N ASP A 699 -25.36 22.98 -28.15
CA ASP A 699 -26.68 22.43 -28.52
C ASP A 699 -27.07 21.15 -27.76
N ALA A 700 -26.16 20.57 -26.98
CA ALA A 700 -26.50 19.58 -25.96
C ALA A 700 -27.09 20.28 -24.72
N SER A 701 -26.41 21.32 -24.21
CA SER A 701 -26.82 22.06 -23.00
C SER A 701 -28.20 22.71 -23.10
N LYS A 702 -28.67 23.07 -24.31
CA LYS A 702 -30.00 23.70 -24.54
C LYS A 702 -31.20 22.78 -24.25
N ARG A 703 -31.00 21.46 -24.10
CA ARG A 703 -32.10 20.49 -23.96
C ARG A 703 -32.55 20.26 -22.50
N SER A 704 -31.72 20.65 -21.53
CA SER A 704 -31.93 20.38 -20.10
C SER A 704 -32.88 21.39 -19.44
N LYS A 705 -34.20 21.12 -19.49
CA LYS A 705 -35.22 21.92 -18.79
C LYS A 705 -35.17 21.74 -17.25
N VAL A 706 -34.33 22.51 -16.58
CA VAL A 706 -34.33 22.63 -15.11
C VAL A 706 -35.68 23.18 -14.63
N ARG A 707 -36.36 22.46 -13.71
CA ARG A 707 -37.55 22.98 -13.02
C ARG A 707 -37.14 24.15 -12.11
N ARG A 708 -37.53 25.37 -12.45
CA ARG A 708 -37.48 26.50 -11.51
C ARG A 708 -38.42 26.22 -10.34
N ARG A 709 -37.87 25.98 -9.15
CA ARG A 709 -38.61 26.25 -7.90
C ARG A 709 -38.69 27.77 -7.71
N GLY A 710 -39.75 28.25 -7.05
CA GLY A 710 -39.89 29.66 -6.70
C GLY A 710 -38.79 30.10 -5.73
N ALA A 711 -38.50 31.40 -5.68
CA ALA A 711 -37.61 31.95 -4.67
C ALA A 711 -38.24 31.79 -3.28
N TYR A 712 -37.51 31.19 -2.35
CA TYR A 712 -37.91 31.11 -0.95
C TYR A 712 -37.92 32.51 -0.34
N SER A 713 -38.97 32.83 0.42
CA SER A 713 -39.03 34.09 1.17
C SER A 713 -38.10 34.05 2.39
N GLY A 714 -37.80 35.21 2.97
CA GLY A 714 -37.06 35.27 4.24
C GLY A 714 -37.74 34.47 5.35
N ALA A 715 -39.07 34.45 5.39
CA ALA A 715 -39.85 33.67 6.35
C ALA A 715 -39.73 32.16 6.14
N ASP A 716 -39.61 31.67 4.89
CA ASP A 716 -39.38 30.25 4.61
C ASP A 716 -38.00 29.81 5.12
N LEU A 717 -36.98 30.64 4.92
CA LEU A 717 -35.61 30.39 5.37
C LEU A 717 -35.50 30.44 6.90
N GLU A 718 -36.15 31.42 7.53
CA GLU A 718 -36.27 31.54 9.00
C GLU A 718 -36.99 30.32 9.59
N ALA A 719 -38.12 29.91 9.00
CA ALA A 719 -38.87 28.73 9.43
C ALA A 719 -38.13 27.40 9.19
N VAL A 720 -37.17 27.33 8.26
CA VAL A 720 -36.26 26.18 8.14
C VAL A 720 -35.19 26.24 9.24
N ALA A 721 -34.53 27.38 9.45
CA ALA A 721 -33.49 27.54 10.47
C ALA A 721 -34.01 27.25 11.89
N CYS A 722 -35.17 27.80 12.27
CA CYS A 722 -35.81 27.57 13.56
C CYS A 722 -36.09 26.08 13.84
N ARG A 723 -36.39 25.28 12.80
CA ARG A 723 -36.55 23.82 12.93
C ARG A 723 -35.22 23.08 12.97
N LEU A 724 -34.27 23.45 12.11
CA LEU A 724 -32.96 22.79 12.01
C LEU A 724 -32.15 22.89 13.31
N TYR A 725 -32.24 24.04 13.99
CA TYR A 725 -31.54 24.32 15.24
C TYR A 725 -32.47 24.27 16.48
N ASN A 726 -33.68 23.72 16.33
CA ASN A 726 -34.70 23.58 17.39
C ASN A 726 -34.92 24.83 18.26
N THR A 727 -34.79 26.02 17.67
CA THR A 727 -34.75 27.33 18.36
C THR A 727 -35.82 28.25 17.75
N PRO A 728 -37.08 28.20 18.23
CA PRO A 728 -38.22 28.83 17.55
C PRO A 728 -38.29 30.37 17.62
N GLN A 729 -37.28 31.02 18.20
CA GLN A 729 -37.18 32.49 18.30
C GLN A 729 -36.09 33.10 17.40
N MET A 730 -35.38 32.29 16.60
CA MET A 730 -34.32 32.78 15.72
C MET A 730 -34.91 33.62 14.58
N LYS A 731 -34.30 34.78 14.26
CA LYS A 731 -34.79 35.68 13.20
C LYS A 731 -33.69 36.28 12.32
N LEU A 732 -34.05 36.57 11.07
CA LEU A 732 -33.20 37.31 10.13
C LEU A 732 -33.05 38.78 10.57
N ARG A 733 -31.82 39.30 10.59
CA ARG A 733 -31.53 40.71 10.87
C ARG A 733 -31.76 41.58 9.63
N VAL A 734 -32.29 42.79 9.85
CA VAL A 734 -32.55 43.79 8.80
C VAL A 734 -31.43 44.86 8.82
N PRO A 735 -30.92 45.36 7.68
CA PRO A 735 -29.71 46.21 7.68
C PRO A 735 -29.99 47.64 8.14
N GLY A 736 -29.18 48.17 9.07
CA GLY A 736 -29.38 49.51 9.66
C GLY A 736 -28.13 50.27 10.10
N GLN A 737 -26.93 49.67 10.05
CA GLN A 737 -25.63 50.33 10.22
C GLN A 737 -24.59 49.52 9.43
N ARG A 738 -23.57 50.20 8.89
CA ARG A 738 -22.72 49.62 7.84
C ARG A 738 -21.61 48.71 8.38
N ASP A 739 -21.52 47.54 7.74
CA ASP A 739 -20.33 46.71 7.55
C ASP A 739 -19.73 46.04 8.82
N GLY A 740 -20.55 45.85 9.85
CA GLY A 740 -20.31 44.88 10.93
C GLY A 740 -21.30 43.70 10.90
N LEU A 741 -20.84 42.50 10.51
CA LEU A 741 -21.59 41.24 10.58
C LEU A 741 -20.57 40.12 10.92
N LEU A 742 -20.49 39.60 12.16
CA LEU A 742 -21.39 38.66 12.87
C LEU A 742 -21.33 37.22 12.33
N ALA A 743 -20.96 36.29 13.22
CA ALA A 743 -20.70 34.86 12.99
C ALA A 743 -22.01 34.01 12.99
N MET A 744 -22.05 32.67 12.86
CA MET A 744 -21.19 31.60 13.43
C MET A 744 -21.23 30.28 12.63
N MET A 745 -20.14 29.51 12.67
CA MET A 745 -20.04 28.11 13.19
C MET A 745 -18.55 27.68 13.26
N GLY A 746 -18.18 26.76 14.18
CA GLY A 746 -16.81 26.24 14.36
C GLY A 746 -16.54 24.92 13.61
N PRO A 747 -15.52 24.08 13.98
CA PRO A 747 -14.65 24.19 15.16
C PRO A 747 -13.14 23.78 14.92
N HIS A 748 -12.22 24.75 14.84
CA HIS A 748 -10.75 24.57 14.68
C HIS A 748 -10.28 23.89 13.36
N PRO A 749 -8.98 23.90 13.00
CA PRO A 749 -7.81 24.57 13.60
C PRO A 749 -7.10 25.62 12.69
N ALA A 750 -6.21 26.41 13.30
CA ALA A 750 -5.24 27.35 12.69
C ALA A 750 -5.80 28.50 11.81
N GLU A 751 -5.81 29.72 12.36
CA GLU A 751 -6.16 30.95 11.63
C GLU A 751 -4.96 31.59 10.90
N GLN A 752 -5.25 32.40 9.87
CA GLN A 752 -4.26 33.04 9.01
C GLN A 752 -4.48 34.56 8.96
N VAL A 753 -3.41 35.33 9.09
CA VAL A 753 -3.41 36.79 8.92
C VAL A 753 -3.12 37.12 7.46
N LEU A 754 -4.01 37.89 6.84
CA LEU A 754 -3.81 38.43 5.49
C LEU A 754 -3.22 39.84 5.59
N LEU A 755 -2.01 40.04 5.04
CA LEU A 755 -1.35 41.33 4.99
C LEU A 755 -1.43 41.89 3.57
N VAL A 756 -1.96 43.10 3.39
CA VAL A 756 -2.08 43.76 2.09
C VAL A 756 -1.28 45.05 2.13
N THR A 757 -0.34 45.23 1.20
CA THR A 757 0.55 46.40 1.14
C THR A 757 0.49 47.09 -0.23
N GLY A 758 0.42 48.42 -0.22
CA GLY A 758 0.48 49.23 -1.43
C GLY A 758 1.92 49.37 -1.95
N THR A 759 2.19 48.96 -3.19
CA THR A 759 3.56 49.02 -3.76
C THR A 759 3.95 50.39 -4.34
N GLY A 760 3.11 51.41 -4.17
CA GLY A 760 3.20 52.70 -4.90
C GLY A 760 2.94 52.62 -6.41
N SER A 761 3.13 51.46 -7.04
CA SER A 761 3.07 51.26 -8.50
C SER A 761 1.66 51.06 -9.10
N GLY A 762 0.60 51.41 -8.35
CA GLY A 762 -0.78 51.08 -8.72
C GLY A 762 -1.13 49.59 -8.58
N LYS A 763 -0.34 48.84 -7.81
CA LYS A 763 -0.52 47.41 -7.49
C LYS A 763 -0.38 47.17 -5.99
N SER A 764 -1.05 46.16 -5.48
CA SER A 764 -0.90 45.70 -4.10
C SER A 764 -0.21 44.34 -4.05
N LEU A 765 0.63 44.12 -3.04
CA LEU A 765 1.11 42.79 -2.68
C LEU A 765 0.23 42.23 -1.56
N VAL A 766 0.00 40.93 -1.59
CA VAL A 766 -0.82 40.21 -0.60
C VAL A 766 0.00 39.05 -0.06
N PHE A 767 0.15 39.00 1.25
CA PHE A 767 0.84 37.95 1.98
C PHE A 767 -0.13 37.26 2.95
N MET A 768 0.16 36.03 3.32
CA MET A 768 -0.69 35.21 4.18
C MET A 768 0.21 34.49 5.19
N VAL A 769 0.04 34.80 6.47
CA VAL A 769 1.00 34.45 7.53
C VAL A 769 0.26 33.76 8.68
N GLY A 770 0.80 32.65 9.18
CA GLY A 770 0.30 32.04 10.41
C GLY A 770 0.69 32.86 11.63
N ALA A 771 -0.27 33.17 12.50
CA ALA A 771 -0.03 33.91 13.73
C ALA A 771 -0.86 33.31 14.88
N SER A 772 -0.32 33.37 16.09
CA SER A 772 -1.07 33.10 17.32
C SER A 772 -1.08 34.37 18.15
N VAL A 773 -2.28 34.91 18.42
CA VAL A 773 -2.48 36.16 19.16
C VAL A 773 -3.58 35.90 20.18
N ALA A 774 -3.31 36.19 21.46
CA ALA A 774 -4.29 35.98 22.52
C ALA A 774 -5.54 36.85 22.28
N ASP A 775 -6.72 36.23 22.43
CA ASP A 775 -8.07 36.83 22.35
C ASP A 775 -8.46 37.57 21.05
N ALA A 776 -7.62 37.56 20.01
CA ALA A 776 -7.94 38.13 18.70
C ALA A 776 -8.82 37.17 17.85
N ARG A 777 -10.02 37.61 17.47
CA ARG A 777 -11.01 36.79 16.74
C ARG A 777 -10.91 37.03 15.22
N THR A 778 -9.79 36.60 14.65
CA THR A 778 -9.24 37.02 13.34
C THR A 778 -8.87 38.51 13.30
N THR A 779 -7.80 38.87 12.59
CA THR A 779 -7.38 40.27 12.39
C THR A 779 -6.78 40.45 11.00
N ILE A 780 -7.31 41.43 10.25
CA ILE A 780 -6.74 41.86 8.96
C ILE A 780 -6.04 43.20 9.22
N LEU A 781 -4.71 43.19 9.18
CA LEU A 781 -3.90 44.40 9.37
C LEU A 781 -3.62 45.03 7.99
N VAL A 782 -4.44 46.01 7.60
CA VAL A 782 -4.15 46.87 6.47
C VAL A 782 -3.27 48.02 6.96
N LEU A 783 -1.99 47.96 6.63
CA LEU A 783 -1.08 49.11 6.78
C LEU A 783 -1.22 50.01 5.54
N PRO A 784 -1.23 51.35 5.70
CA PRO A 784 -1.48 52.30 4.61
C PRO A 784 -0.36 52.36 3.56
#